data_AF-A0A917SEL0-F1
#
_entry.id   AF-A0A917SEL0-F1
#
_cell.length_a   1.000
_cell.length_b   1.000
_cell.length_c   1.000
_cell.angle_alpha   90.00
_cell.angle_beta   90.00
_cell.angle_gamma   90.00
#
_symmetry.space_group_name_H-M   'P 1'
#
loop_
_entity.id
_entity.type
_entity.pdbx_description
1 polymer ?
#
loop_
_entity_poly.entity_id
_entity_poly.type
_entity_poly.pdbx_seq_one_letter_code
_entity_poly.pdbx_strand_id
1 'polypeptide(L)'
;MTDGGTLVRVPGPSQQTEPEPAEQAGPFGRFRNRMRDRWTASWRPALRRNWIFAVLLGLGTGLRVITWLAYQPAMLYIDSFRYLSMLLHPAVDGLDPIGYTVIIYPMMMVGKLFGAGLALTTAVQHLVGLGIAIVMYRICRGLGAARWLSALITVPMLLDGYQLQIEQNIMAEIWSDAILLGAIWLLLAWRLRPLRPRPEGPPRIGPLWWQAALAGALIGANVPVRIIGIVAVIPFLAYLIFVGARWRDRAWRRTMIIRLAAGVAGFAIVLGGYASAYRAVTGHFGLSSAGNSVLYGRAAEIARCDQLPLDRYLQQLCPKEPLDERLGVDAYAHNPMTVKELPPGTTLRQLRSEFGKTVLRHQPLDLVTSVLRDFLKGFEWSRVDHLGDTPLARWQFQVDYPRWEATDADSWTRYFDGRTPYVITPLSTFLRTYQVDFHGYTPGTLLGVAGLVGLAGVFRRRPTGRSLRAESMLTVGMALVLLGGAAGFEFSWRYQLPGLVFLPLAGAIGFTALTRRERGPMEAYPDDVDQMAVRGFEDKYGDVVFGDLVVVIAAYNEERGIAAVLDRMPKTCPTPDGGALDISTLVVVDGSTDGTAEIADQHGAYVCVAPVNRGQGGALRLGYHLAAERGATYIVTTDADGQYEISELGALMAPLLEDRADFVTGSRRLGTGEYDSNVRWLGVRVFAVLASILTRSKITDTSFGFRAMRAEVARGVVLTEPQYQASELLLGVMGRGARVVEVPLTMRLRNNGASKKGGSITYGANYGRVMITTWLREWVVSGPNRRLRRLARTDPQRWRKTSLSSNVNLKKKTTP
;
A
#
# COMPACT_ATOMS: atom_id res chain seq x y z
N MET A 1 75.84 -33.83 -34.27
CA MET A 1 76.60 -32.79 -33.55
C MET A 1 75.98 -31.45 -33.89
N THR A 2 75.43 -30.82 -32.84
CA THR A 2 75.32 -29.39 -32.51
C THR A 2 75.24 -28.27 -33.56
N ASP A 3 74.55 -27.23 -33.08
CA ASP A 3 74.54 -25.79 -33.44
C ASP A 3 73.66 -25.37 -34.62
N GLY A 4 72.79 -24.37 -34.52
CA GLY A 4 72.72 -23.24 -33.58
C GLY A 4 72.60 -21.98 -34.44
N GLY A 5 71.41 -21.36 -34.50
CA GLY A 5 71.21 -20.19 -35.37
C GLY A 5 69.80 -19.60 -35.31
N THR A 6 69.61 -18.69 -34.37
CA THR A 6 68.42 -17.89 -34.08
C THR A 6 68.01 -17.01 -35.28
N LEU A 7 66.78 -17.15 -35.78
CA LEU A 7 66.17 -16.19 -36.70
C LEU A 7 65.58 -15.00 -35.92
N VAL A 8 66.22 -13.84 -36.02
CA VAL A 8 65.71 -12.56 -35.50
C VAL A 8 64.73 -11.97 -36.52
N ARG A 9 63.45 -11.84 -36.14
CA ARG A 9 62.42 -11.11 -36.90
C ARG A 9 62.45 -9.65 -36.46
N VAL A 10 62.74 -8.75 -37.40
CA VAL A 10 62.60 -7.29 -37.24
C VAL A 10 61.09 -6.95 -37.07
N PRO A 11 60.68 -6.15 -36.07
CA PRO A 11 59.29 -5.72 -35.95
C PRO A 11 58.97 -4.64 -37.00
N GLY A 12 57.89 -4.84 -37.76
CA GLY A 12 57.26 -3.80 -38.58
C GLY A 12 56.57 -2.72 -37.73
N PRO A 13 56.17 -1.59 -38.34
CA PRO A 13 55.67 -0.42 -37.61
C PRO A 13 54.40 -0.76 -36.83
N SER A 14 54.34 -0.26 -35.60
CA SER A 14 53.21 -0.40 -34.69
C SER A 14 51.93 0.11 -35.33
N GLN A 15 50.91 -0.74 -35.40
CA GLN A 15 49.53 -0.31 -35.61
C GLN A 15 49.16 0.63 -34.46
N GLN A 16 49.02 1.91 -34.78
CA GLN A 16 48.33 2.86 -33.91
C GLN A 16 46.90 2.37 -33.77
N THR A 17 46.56 1.89 -32.57
CA THR A 17 45.18 1.71 -32.13
C THR A 17 44.51 3.08 -32.17
N GLU A 18 43.52 3.24 -33.06
CA GLU A 18 42.60 4.37 -32.99
C GLU A 18 41.98 4.42 -31.57
N PRO A 19 41.97 5.58 -30.90
CA PRO A 19 41.35 5.71 -29.59
C PRO A 19 39.83 5.61 -29.73
N GLU A 20 39.18 4.95 -28.75
CA GLU A 20 37.73 4.85 -28.66
C GLU A 20 37.05 6.24 -28.80
N PRO A 21 35.84 6.32 -29.39
CA PRO A 21 35.13 7.58 -29.68
C PRO A 21 34.76 8.42 -28.44
N ALA A 22 35.09 7.97 -27.23
CA ALA A 22 34.89 8.72 -25.98
C ALA A 22 35.98 9.78 -25.73
N GLU A 23 37.15 9.68 -26.36
CA GLU A 23 38.30 10.55 -26.05
C GLU A 23 38.32 11.89 -26.81
N GLN A 24 37.54 12.03 -27.89
CA GLN A 24 37.43 13.27 -28.68
C GLN A 24 36.42 14.29 -28.14
N ALA A 25 35.73 13.99 -27.04
CA ALA A 25 34.74 14.89 -26.46
C ALA A 25 35.38 15.93 -25.52
N GLY A 26 35.35 17.21 -25.92
CA GLY A 26 35.69 18.34 -25.06
C GLY A 26 34.91 18.32 -23.72
N PRO A 27 35.28 19.17 -22.74
CA PRO A 27 34.72 19.14 -21.37
C PRO A 27 33.18 19.08 -21.32
N PHE A 28 32.52 19.79 -22.25
CA PHE A 28 31.07 19.81 -22.41
C PHE A 28 30.48 18.49 -22.96
N GLY A 29 31.18 17.83 -23.88
CA GLY A 29 30.77 16.54 -24.44
C GLY A 29 30.91 15.39 -23.44
N ARG A 30 31.96 15.40 -22.61
CA ARG A 30 32.12 14.45 -21.48
C ARG A 30 31.06 14.65 -20.40
N PHE A 31 30.68 15.90 -20.10
CA PHE A 31 29.57 16.20 -19.19
C PHE A 31 28.23 15.73 -19.74
N ARG A 32 27.93 16.01 -21.01
CA ARG A 32 26.70 15.57 -21.70
C ARG A 32 26.60 14.05 -21.75
N ASN A 33 27.69 13.34 -22.07
CA ASN A 33 27.70 11.89 -22.11
C ASN A 33 27.57 11.28 -20.71
N ARG A 34 28.26 11.80 -19.68
CA ARG A 34 28.06 11.36 -18.29
C ARG A 34 26.64 11.60 -17.77
N MET A 35 26.04 12.74 -18.12
CA MET A 35 24.64 13.03 -17.82
C MET A 35 23.73 12.04 -18.53
N ARG A 36 23.92 11.82 -19.84
CA ARG A 36 23.14 10.88 -20.64
C ARG A 36 23.26 9.46 -20.10
N ASP A 37 24.47 9.01 -19.78
CA ASP A 37 24.75 7.65 -19.28
C ASP A 37 24.17 7.44 -17.89
N ARG A 38 24.31 8.42 -16.98
CA ARG A 38 23.64 8.42 -15.66
C ARG A 38 22.13 8.49 -15.77
N TRP A 39 21.61 9.25 -16.72
CA TRP A 39 20.19 9.25 -17.04
C TRP A 39 19.83 7.84 -17.47
N THR A 40 20.37 7.30 -18.58
CA THR A 40 20.11 5.95 -19.18
C THR A 40 20.23 4.79 -18.21
N ALA A 41 21.19 4.82 -17.30
CA ALA A 41 21.35 3.81 -16.26
C ALA A 41 20.26 3.88 -15.17
N SER A 42 19.65 5.04 -14.93
CA SER A 42 18.70 5.30 -13.84
C SER A 42 17.23 5.05 -14.21
N TRP A 43 16.73 5.65 -15.30
CA TRP A 43 15.33 5.55 -15.73
C TRP A 43 14.94 4.22 -16.37
N ARG A 44 15.75 3.58 -17.23
CA ARG A 44 15.33 2.34 -17.92
C ARG A 44 14.99 1.20 -16.96
N PRO A 45 15.80 0.90 -15.91
CA PRO A 45 15.44 -0.09 -14.91
C PRO A 45 14.24 0.35 -14.06
N ALA A 46 14.10 1.65 -13.75
CA ALA A 46 12.97 2.18 -13.00
C ALA A 46 11.65 2.08 -13.80
N LEU A 47 11.68 2.35 -15.10
CA LEU A 47 10.55 2.23 -16.01
C LEU A 47 10.13 0.77 -16.14
N ARG A 48 11.08 -0.15 -16.37
CA ARG A 48 10.81 -1.60 -16.41
C ARG A 48 10.20 -2.10 -15.08
N ARG A 49 10.66 -1.58 -13.94
CA ARG A 49 10.14 -1.97 -12.62
C ARG A 49 8.76 -1.41 -12.30
N ASN A 50 8.37 -0.27 -12.88
CA ASN A 50 7.11 0.43 -12.59
C ASN A 50 6.27 0.65 -13.86
N TRP A 51 6.37 -0.26 -14.83
CA TRP A 51 5.84 -0.06 -16.18
C TRP A 51 4.33 0.16 -16.21
N ILE A 52 3.56 -0.53 -15.34
CA ILE A 52 2.10 -0.34 -15.22
C ILE A 52 1.79 1.12 -14.89
N PHE A 53 2.50 1.68 -13.89
CA PHE A 53 2.32 3.08 -13.51
C PHE A 53 2.74 4.04 -14.64
N ALA A 54 3.84 3.74 -15.34
CA ALA A 54 4.28 4.56 -16.46
C ALA A 54 3.27 4.58 -17.63
N VAL A 55 2.66 3.43 -17.95
CA VAL A 55 1.60 3.34 -18.96
C VAL A 55 0.38 4.16 -18.54
N LEU A 56 -0.11 3.97 -17.30
CA LEU A 56 -1.25 4.73 -16.78
C LEU A 56 -0.97 6.24 -16.77
N LEU A 57 0.24 6.65 -16.36
CA LEU A 57 0.66 8.05 -16.37
C LEU A 57 0.73 8.61 -17.79
N GLY A 58 1.17 7.82 -18.77
CA GLY A 58 1.16 8.18 -20.18
C GLY A 58 -0.26 8.38 -20.72
N LEU A 59 -1.17 7.45 -20.44
CA LEU A 59 -2.59 7.56 -20.82
C LEU A 59 -3.26 8.77 -20.18
N GLY A 60 -3.06 8.97 -18.87
CA GLY A 60 -3.61 10.11 -18.14
C GLY A 60 -3.03 11.46 -18.59
N THR A 61 -1.76 11.50 -18.99
CA THR A 61 -1.16 12.69 -19.64
C THR A 61 -1.80 12.95 -21.01
N GLY A 62 -2.00 11.91 -21.82
CA GLY A 62 -2.66 12.01 -23.12
C GLY A 62 -4.06 12.59 -23.02
N LEU A 63 -4.89 12.08 -22.10
CA LEU A 63 -6.24 12.60 -21.87
C LEU A 63 -6.25 14.07 -21.42
N ARG A 64 -5.29 14.49 -20.59
CA ARG A 64 -5.14 15.90 -20.18
C ARG A 64 -4.75 16.81 -21.33
N VAL A 65 -3.83 16.37 -22.19
CA VAL A 65 -3.45 17.12 -23.41
C VAL A 65 -4.66 17.25 -24.34
N ILE A 66 -5.39 16.16 -24.58
CA ILE A 66 -6.62 16.18 -25.39
C ILE A 66 -7.64 17.14 -24.79
N THR A 67 -7.86 17.09 -23.47
CA THR A 67 -8.78 17.98 -22.75
C THR A 67 -8.39 19.45 -22.88
N TRP A 68 -7.11 19.75 -22.67
CA TRP A 68 -6.59 21.10 -22.77
C TRP A 68 -6.73 21.64 -24.19
N LEU A 69 -6.41 20.85 -25.22
CA LEU A 69 -6.59 21.24 -26.63
C LEU A 69 -8.07 21.38 -27.02
N ALA A 70 -8.94 20.53 -26.50
CA ALA A 70 -10.36 20.51 -26.85
C ALA A 70 -11.09 21.79 -26.43
N TYR A 71 -10.74 22.39 -25.29
CA TYR A 71 -11.44 23.55 -24.73
C TYR A 71 -10.47 24.71 -24.51
N GLN A 72 -10.41 25.67 -25.43
CA GLN A 72 -9.46 26.78 -25.36
C GLN A 72 -10.16 28.11 -25.03
N PRO A 73 -9.54 28.96 -24.20
CA PRO A 73 -8.33 28.70 -23.40
C PRO A 73 -8.57 27.88 -22.11
N ALA A 74 -9.80 27.89 -21.61
CA ALA A 74 -10.26 27.15 -20.43
C ALA A 74 -11.79 26.97 -20.49
N MET A 75 -12.33 26.00 -19.74
CA MET A 75 -13.75 25.97 -19.44
C MET A 75 -14.06 26.94 -18.29
N LEU A 76 -15.13 27.71 -18.43
CA LEU A 76 -15.59 28.65 -17.41
C LEU A 76 -16.93 28.19 -16.86
N TYR A 77 -16.96 27.96 -15.55
CA TYR A 77 -18.18 27.67 -14.79
C TYR A 77 -18.67 28.93 -14.08
N ILE A 78 -19.90 28.93 -13.57
CA ILE A 78 -20.52 30.06 -12.84
C ILE A 78 -19.57 30.58 -11.73
N ASP A 79 -18.94 29.67 -10.98
CA ASP A 79 -17.97 30.02 -9.93
C ASP A 79 -16.66 30.60 -10.49
N SER A 80 -16.24 30.19 -11.70
CA SER A 80 -15.02 30.70 -12.33
C SER A 80 -15.08 32.23 -12.48
N PHE A 81 -16.23 32.77 -12.86
CA PHE A 81 -16.42 34.22 -13.00
C PHE A 81 -16.22 34.97 -11.67
N ARG A 82 -16.58 34.37 -10.53
CA ARG A 82 -16.34 34.96 -9.21
C ARG A 82 -14.84 35.04 -8.94
N TYR A 83 -14.09 33.96 -9.19
CA TYR A 83 -12.64 33.96 -9.03
C TYR A 83 -11.95 34.96 -9.96
N LEU A 84 -12.37 35.04 -11.23
CA LEU A 84 -11.82 35.99 -12.19
C LEU A 84 -12.12 37.45 -11.79
N SER A 85 -13.34 37.72 -11.32
CA SER A 85 -13.70 39.03 -10.77
C SER A 85 -12.86 39.39 -9.56
N MET A 86 -12.65 38.46 -8.63
CA MET A 86 -11.83 38.65 -7.43
C MET A 86 -10.35 38.86 -7.72
N LEU A 87 -9.84 38.44 -8.89
CA LEU A 87 -8.47 38.77 -9.31
C LEU A 87 -8.31 40.26 -9.65
N LEU A 88 -9.36 40.91 -10.16
CA LEU A 88 -9.36 42.33 -10.52
C LEU A 88 -9.81 43.21 -9.36
N HIS A 89 -10.77 42.71 -8.58
CA HIS A 89 -11.36 43.41 -7.45
C HIS A 89 -11.30 42.49 -6.21
N PRO A 90 -10.14 42.42 -5.53
CA PRO A 90 -9.97 41.56 -4.37
C PRO A 90 -10.97 41.92 -3.27
N ALA A 91 -11.85 40.97 -2.93
CA ALA A 91 -12.87 41.12 -1.91
C ALA A 91 -12.76 39.97 -0.91
N VAL A 92 -12.40 40.29 0.34
CA VAL A 92 -12.25 39.29 1.42
C VAL A 92 -13.61 38.88 2.00
N ASP A 93 -14.64 39.68 1.77
CA ASP A 93 -16.03 39.52 2.22
C ASP A 93 -16.95 38.79 1.22
N GLY A 94 -16.38 38.33 0.10
CA GLY A 94 -17.10 37.59 -0.94
C GLY A 94 -17.69 36.25 -0.47
N LEU A 95 -18.53 35.66 -1.33
CA LEU A 95 -19.11 34.33 -1.12
C LEU A 95 -18.03 33.23 -1.08
N ASP A 96 -17.05 33.35 -1.98
CA ASP A 96 -15.86 32.50 -2.00
C ASP A 96 -14.69 33.19 -1.27
N PRO A 97 -13.88 32.45 -0.50
CA PRO A 97 -12.67 33.02 0.09
C PRO A 97 -11.55 33.21 -0.95
N ILE A 98 -10.63 34.15 -0.67
CA ILE A 98 -9.57 34.58 -1.60
C ILE A 98 -8.42 33.57 -1.81
N GLY A 99 -8.41 32.42 -1.12
CA GLY A 99 -7.24 31.53 -1.12
C GLY A 99 -6.92 30.95 -2.50
N TYR A 100 -7.93 30.57 -3.29
CA TYR A 100 -7.70 30.08 -4.65
C TYR A 100 -7.20 31.20 -5.58
N THR A 101 -7.73 32.43 -5.45
CA THR A 101 -7.29 33.55 -6.29
C THR A 101 -5.82 33.91 -6.04
N VAL A 102 -5.35 33.82 -4.79
CA VAL A 102 -3.92 33.98 -4.45
C VAL A 102 -3.04 32.95 -5.18
N ILE A 103 -3.50 31.70 -5.32
CA ILE A 103 -2.75 30.63 -6.00
C ILE A 103 -2.67 30.90 -7.50
N ILE A 104 -3.78 31.25 -8.15
CA ILE A 104 -3.82 31.41 -9.62
C ILE A 104 -3.32 32.77 -10.08
N TYR A 105 -3.30 33.80 -9.23
CA TYR A 105 -2.86 35.15 -9.58
C TYR A 105 -1.53 35.20 -10.33
N PRO A 106 -0.42 34.62 -9.84
CA PRO A 106 0.87 34.69 -10.54
C PRO A 106 0.80 34.01 -11.91
N MET A 107 0.12 32.87 -12.02
CA MET A 107 -0.03 32.13 -13.27
C MET A 107 -0.87 32.90 -14.28
N MET A 108 -1.97 33.51 -13.82
CA MET A 108 -2.86 34.31 -14.64
C MET A 108 -2.17 35.56 -15.18
N MET A 109 -1.44 36.29 -14.32
CA MET A 109 -0.75 37.51 -14.71
C MET A 109 0.43 37.24 -15.65
N VAL A 110 1.26 36.23 -15.35
CA VAL A 110 2.36 35.83 -16.23
C VAL A 110 1.84 35.30 -17.55
N GLY A 111 0.83 34.42 -17.54
CA GLY A 111 0.24 33.89 -18.76
C GLY A 111 -0.40 34.99 -19.62
N LYS A 112 -1.04 35.99 -19.01
CA LYS A 112 -1.63 37.13 -19.72
C LYS A 112 -0.61 37.91 -20.53
N LEU A 113 0.64 38.05 -20.06
CA LEU A 113 1.71 38.72 -20.83
C LEU A 113 1.98 38.05 -22.19
N PHE A 114 1.66 36.77 -22.32
CA PHE A 114 1.85 35.97 -23.54
C PHE A 114 0.51 35.62 -24.23
N GLY A 115 -0.61 36.23 -23.82
CA GLY A 115 -1.93 35.89 -24.35
C GLY A 115 -2.40 34.48 -23.99
N ALA A 116 -1.98 33.97 -22.82
CA ALA A 116 -2.26 32.61 -22.38
C ALA A 116 -2.58 32.51 -20.87
N GLY A 117 -3.25 33.51 -20.28
CA GLY A 117 -3.53 33.55 -18.83
C GLY A 117 -4.33 32.34 -18.34
N LEU A 118 -5.50 32.11 -18.92
CA LEU A 118 -6.38 31.00 -18.60
C LEU A 118 -5.76 29.68 -19.07
N ALA A 119 -5.18 29.65 -20.28
CA ALA A 119 -4.59 28.44 -20.85
C ALA A 119 -3.39 27.92 -20.05
N LEU A 120 -2.51 28.82 -19.55
CA LEU A 120 -1.41 28.45 -18.67
C LEU A 120 -1.94 27.94 -17.32
N THR A 121 -2.99 28.59 -16.80
CA THR A 121 -3.59 28.20 -15.52
C THR A 121 -4.12 26.78 -15.56
N THR A 122 -4.91 26.42 -16.58
CA THR A 122 -5.44 25.05 -16.75
C THR A 122 -4.36 24.04 -17.06
N ALA A 123 -3.33 24.40 -17.85
CA ALA A 123 -2.18 23.53 -18.10
C ALA A 123 -1.47 23.15 -16.78
N VAL A 124 -1.24 24.11 -15.89
CA VAL A 124 -0.63 23.85 -14.58
C VAL A 124 -1.57 23.02 -13.70
N GLN A 125 -2.88 23.26 -13.71
CA GLN A 125 -3.85 22.44 -12.98
C GLN A 125 -3.80 20.97 -13.42
N HIS A 126 -3.71 20.70 -14.72
CA HIS A 126 -3.51 19.34 -15.24
C HIS A 126 -2.19 18.72 -14.75
N LEU A 127 -1.10 19.50 -14.71
CA LEU A 127 0.18 19.04 -14.17
C LEU A 127 0.10 18.73 -12.67
N VAL A 128 -0.66 19.51 -11.90
CA VAL A 128 -0.94 19.23 -10.49
C VAL A 128 -1.71 17.91 -10.34
N GLY A 129 -2.67 17.64 -11.23
CA GLY A 129 -3.38 16.36 -11.25
C GLY A 129 -2.47 15.14 -11.47
N LEU A 130 -1.53 15.24 -12.41
CA LEU A 130 -0.47 14.23 -12.59
C LEU A 130 0.43 14.14 -11.34
N GLY A 131 0.74 15.26 -10.71
CA GLY A 131 1.52 15.33 -9.47
C GLY A 131 0.86 14.58 -8.31
N ILE A 132 -0.45 14.75 -8.12
CA ILE A 132 -1.24 14.04 -7.11
C ILE A 132 -1.11 12.53 -7.32
N ALA A 133 -1.31 12.04 -8.54
CA ALA A 133 -1.17 10.61 -8.87
C ALA A 133 0.24 10.09 -8.55
N ILE A 134 1.29 10.86 -8.85
CA ILE A 134 2.68 10.49 -8.52
C ILE A 134 2.88 10.42 -7.00
N VAL A 135 2.36 11.38 -6.24
CA VAL A 135 2.47 11.39 -4.77
C VAL A 135 1.71 10.22 -4.15
N MET A 136 0.50 9.92 -4.62
CA MET A 136 -0.28 8.74 -4.20
C MET A 136 0.52 7.44 -4.42
N TYR A 137 1.10 7.25 -5.61
CA TYR A 137 1.96 6.11 -5.93
C TYR A 137 3.14 6.02 -4.96
N ARG A 138 3.83 7.13 -4.71
CA ARG A 138 5.01 7.20 -3.83
C ARG A 138 4.67 6.89 -2.37
N ILE A 139 3.55 7.41 -1.84
CA ILE A 139 3.09 7.10 -0.48
C ILE A 139 2.85 5.60 -0.34
N CYS A 140 2.07 4.99 -1.22
CA CYS A 140 1.77 3.56 -1.16
C CYS A 140 3.03 2.70 -1.24
N ARG A 141 3.93 3.03 -2.18
CA ARG A 141 5.21 2.33 -2.32
C ARG A 141 6.09 2.44 -1.08
N GLY A 142 6.19 3.62 -0.48
CA GLY A 142 6.98 3.82 0.74
C GLY A 142 6.38 3.14 1.98
N LEU A 143 5.06 2.94 2.02
CA LEU A 143 4.39 2.15 3.07
C LEU A 143 4.46 0.64 2.86
N GLY A 144 4.99 0.18 1.72
CA GLY A 144 5.22 -1.23 1.40
C GLY A 144 4.11 -1.89 0.59
N ALA A 145 3.17 -1.13 0.03
CA ALA A 145 2.14 -1.66 -0.87
C ALA A 145 2.76 -2.24 -2.14
N ALA A 146 2.18 -3.28 -2.74
CA ALA A 146 2.67 -3.86 -3.99
C ALA A 146 2.68 -2.84 -5.15
N ARG A 147 3.57 -3.03 -6.15
CA ARG A 147 3.71 -2.08 -7.28
C ARG A 147 2.45 -1.99 -8.12
N TRP A 148 1.84 -3.12 -8.45
CA TRP A 148 0.59 -3.17 -9.22
C TRP A 148 -0.53 -2.45 -8.47
N LEU A 149 -0.65 -2.66 -7.16
CA LEU A 149 -1.68 -2.01 -6.33
C LEU A 149 -1.43 -0.50 -6.25
N SER A 150 -0.17 -0.09 -6.08
CA SER A 150 0.20 1.33 -6.05
C SER A 150 -0.11 2.02 -7.37
N ALA A 151 0.01 1.32 -8.51
CA ALA A 151 -0.35 1.83 -9.83
C ALA A 151 -1.88 1.85 -10.04
N LEU A 152 -2.57 0.80 -9.58
CA LEU A 152 -4.03 0.69 -9.73
C LEU A 152 -4.75 1.85 -9.02
N ILE A 153 -4.31 2.24 -7.83
CA ILE A 153 -4.99 3.31 -7.08
C ILE A 153 -4.84 4.70 -7.69
N THR A 154 -3.94 4.88 -8.66
CA THR A 154 -3.81 6.16 -9.38
C THR A 154 -4.76 6.25 -10.57
N VAL A 155 -5.43 5.15 -10.94
CA VAL A 155 -6.39 5.13 -12.06
C VAL A 155 -7.49 6.19 -11.90
N PRO A 156 -8.17 6.33 -10.75
CA PRO A 156 -9.21 7.34 -10.59
C PRO A 156 -8.69 8.76 -10.85
N MET A 157 -7.52 9.10 -10.30
CA MET A 157 -6.93 10.42 -10.52
C MET A 157 -6.47 10.63 -11.98
N LEU A 158 -5.95 9.58 -12.62
CA LEU A 158 -5.36 9.70 -13.96
C LEU A 158 -6.41 9.69 -15.06
N LEU A 159 -7.47 8.91 -14.92
CA LEU A 159 -8.38 8.55 -16.01
C LEU A 159 -9.83 8.99 -15.79
N ASP A 160 -10.25 9.44 -14.61
CA ASP A 160 -11.66 9.83 -14.40
C ASP A 160 -12.02 11.10 -15.19
N GLY A 161 -13.04 11.00 -16.04
CA GLY A 161 -13.48 12.07 -16.94
C GLY A 161 -13.94 13.33 -16.21
N TYR A 162 -14.53 13.19 -15.01
CA TYR A 162 -14.94 14.34 -14.20
C TYR A 162 -13.75 15.01 -13.52
N GLN A 163 -12.73 14.23 -13.17
CA GLN A 163 -11.45 14.76 -12.71
C GLN A 163 -10.76 15.57 -13.82
N LEU A 164 -10.73 15.05 -15.04
CA LEU A 164 -10.17 15.75 -16.21
C LEU A 164 -10.95 17.04 -16.52
N GLN A 165 -12.27 16.98 -16.47
CA GLN A 165 -13.13 18.14 -16.73
C GLN A 165 -12.89 19.24 -15.68
N ILE A 166 -12.82 18.90 -14.39
CA ILE A 166 -12.61 19.92 -13.34
C ILE A 166 -11.23 20.58 -13.45
N GLU A 167 -10.20 19.84 -13.88
CA GLU A 167 -8.85 20.38 -14.05
C GLU A 167 -8.77 21.42 -15.18
N GLN A 168 -9.67 21.34 -16.16
CA GLN A 168 -9.79 22.30 -17.25
C GLN A 168 -10.72 23.48 -16.92
N ASN A 169 -11.42 23.44 -15.78
CA ASN A 169 -12.18 24.57 -15.26
C ASN A 169 -11.32 25.43 -14.33
N ILE A 170 -11.58 26.74 -14.28
CA ILE A 170 -10.95 27.64 -13.30
C ILE A 170 -11.65 27.48 -11.96
N MET A 171 -11.22 26.48 -11.17
CA MET A 171 -11.83 26.07 -9.91
C MET A 171 -10.80 25.52 -8.89
N ALA A 172 -11.18 25.52 -7.61
CA ALA A 172 -10.26 25.31 -6.48
C ALA A 172 -10.00 23.84 -6.08
N GLU A 173 -10.76 22.88 -6.63
CA GLU A 173 -10.77 21.46 -6.23
C GLU A 173 -9.38 20.86 -6.24
N ILE A 174 -8.71 20.96 -7.39
CA ILE A 174 -7.42 20.30 -7.63
C ILE A 174 -6.34 20.79 -6.67
N TRP A 175 -6.36 22.09 -6.36
CA TRP A 175 -5.42 22.71 -5.43
C TRP A 175 -5.73 22.31 -3.99
N SER A 176 -7.02 22.22 -3.65
CA SER A 176 -7.43 21.77 -2.32
C SER A 176 -6.96 20.33 -2.04
N ASP A 177 -7.19 19.43 -3.00
CA ASP A 177 -6.75 18.03 -2.89
C ASP A 177 -5.22 17.92 -2.84
N ALA A 178 -4.50 18.72 -3.64
CA ALA A 178 -3.04 18.76 -3.63
C ALA A 178 -2.47 19.20 -2.28
N ILE A 179 -3.04 20.25 -1.66
CA ILE A 179 -2.60 20.77 -0.36
C ILE A 179 -2.84 19.72 0.74
N LEU A 180 -4.03 19.11 0.77
CA LEU A 180 -4.38 18.09 1.75
C LEU A 180 -3.54 16.81 1.58
N LEU A 181 -3.31 16.35 0.35
CA LEU A 181 -2.41 15.22 0.08
C LEU A 181 -0.96 15.56 0.47
N GLY A 182 -0.53 16.80 0.25
CA GLY A 182 0.77 17.31 0.72
C GLY A 182 0.93 17.25 2.24
N ALA A 183 -0.11 17.63 2.98
CA ALA A 183 -0.15 17.49 4.45
C ALA A 183 -0.04 16.02 4.89
N ILE A 184 -0.78 15.11 4.23
CA ILE A 184 -0.66 13.66 4.47
C ILE A 184 0.77 13.18 4.16
N TRP A 185 1.35 13.56 3.02
CA TRP A 185 2.70 13.16 2.64
C TRP A 185 3.75 13.61 3.68
N LEU A 186 3.65 14.84 4.20
CA LEU A 186 4.52 15.35 5.27
C LEU A 186 4.38 14.55 6.57
N LEU A 187 3.16 14.23 6.97
CA LEU A 187 2.87 13.43 8.16
C LEU A 187 3.39 11.99 8.03
N LEU A 188 3.45 11.45 6.82
CA LEU A 188 3.92 10.10 6.53
C LEU A 188 5.41 10.04 6.15
N ALA A 189 6.07 11.18 5.90
CA ALA A 189 7.44 11.23 5.39
C ALA A 189 8.47 10.47 6.25
N TRP A 190 8.24 10.39 7.57
CA TRP A 190 9.07 9.60 8.49
C TRP A 190 9.05 8.09 8.21
N ARG A 191 8.03 7.58 7.53
CA ARG A 191 7.98 6.19 7.02
C ARG A 191 8.53 6.03 5.61
N LEU A 192 8.44 7.08 4.79
CA LEU A 192 8.78 7.03 3.36
C LEU A 192 10.29 7.11 3.09
N ARG A 193 11.07 7.62 4.05
CA ARG A 193 12.53 7.70 3.94
C ARG A 193 13.20 6.47 4.59
N PRO A 194 14.15 5.80 3.91
CA PRO A 194 15.06 4.89 4.60
C PRO A 194 15.92 5.75 5.53
N LEU A 195 15.62 5.75 6.83
CA LEU A 195 16.52 6.35 7.80
C LEU A 195 17.85 5.61 7.68
N ARG A 196 18.95 6.35 7.48
CA ARG A 196 20.28 5.85 7.82
C ARG A 196 20.18 5.25 9.22
N PRO A 197 20.70 4.02 9.45
CA PRO A 197 20.69 3.45 10.78
C PRO A 197 21.32 4.46 11.74
N ARG A 198 20.54 4.89 12.73
CA ARG A 198 21.06 5.73 13.81
C ARG A 198 21.87 4.79 14.70
N PRO A 199 23.14 5.09 15.02
CA PRO A 199 24.00 4.15 15.72
C PRO A 199 23.41 3.69 17.06
N GLU A 200 22.67 4.55 17.76
CA GLU A 200 22.08 4.22 19.05
C GLU A 200 20.72 4.92 19.23
N GLY A 201 19.71 4.17 19.68
CA GLY A 201 18.38 4.67 20.08
C GLY A 201 17.20 3.92 19.46
N PRO A 202 16.05 3.85 20.16
CA PRO A 202 14.86 3.16 19.65
C PRO A 202 14.33 3.81 18.35
N PRO A 203 13.74 3.02 17.44
CA PRO A 203 13.24 3.53 16.16
C PRO A 203 12.18 4.61 16.39
N ARG A 204 12.30 5.74 15.67
CA ARG A 204 11.37 6.86 15.77
C ARG A 204 9.95 6.43 15.41
N ILE A 205 8.99 6.87 16.24
CA ILE A 205 7.57 6.55 16.09
C ILE A 205 6.78 7.84 15.85
N GLY A 206 6.32 8.07 14.62
CA GLY A 206 5.52 9.24 14.24
C GLY A 206 6.32 10.44 13.70
N PRO A 207 5.62 11.48 13.22
CA PRO A 207 6.22 12.66 12.60
C PRO A 207 7.02 13.52 13.59
N LEU A 208 7.81 14.44 13.06
CA LEU A 208 8.44 15.53 13.83
C LEU A 208 7.41 16.58 14.25
N TRP A 209 7.72 17.34 15.30
CA TRP A 209 6.85 18.44 15.73
C TRP A 209 6.69 19.50 14.63
N TRP A 210 7.77 19.82 13.89
CA TRP A 210 7.70 20.78 12.78
C TRP A 210 6.93 20.21 11.58
N GLN A 211 6.94 18.89 11.38
CA GLN A 211 6.11 18.25 10.35
C GLN A 211 4.63 18.36 10.72
N ALA A 212 4.30 18.18 12.00
CA ALA A 212 2.95 18.39 12.50
C ALA A 212 2.52 19.87 12.36
N ALA A 213 3.39 20.83 12.73
CA ALA A 213 3.13 22.26 12.57
C ALA A 213 2.91 22.64 11.10
N LEU A 214 3.78 22.20 10.20
CA LEU A 214 3.65 22.49 8.76
C LEU A 214 2.41 21.82 8.15
N ALA A 215 2.08 20.58 8.54
CA ALA A 215 0.86 19.93 8.10
C ALA A 215 -0.40 20.67 8.63
N GLY A 216 -0.38 21.13 9.88
CA GLY A 216 -1.43 21.98 10.43
C GLY A 216 -1.59 23.30 9.66
N ALA A 217 -0.48 23.95 9.34
CA ALA A 217 -0.45 25.17 8.54
C ALA A 217 -1.01 24.95 7.12
N LEU A 218 -0.67 23.83 6.47
CA LEU A 218 -1.24 23.48 5.15
C LEU A 218 -2.76 23.23 5.22
N ILE A 219 -3.24 22.52 6.25
CA ILE A 219 -4.68 22.32 6.44
C ILE A 219 -5.37 23.66 6.70
N GLY A 220 -4.76 24.55 7.49
CA GLY A 220 -5.25 25.91 7.71
C GLY A 220 -5.29 26.74 6.43
N ALA A 221 -4.24 26.64 5.59
CA ALA A 221 -4.16 27.31 4.29
C ALA A 221 -5.15 26.75 3.26
N ASN A 222 -5.56 25.49 3.41
CA ASN A 222 -6.57 24.87 2.56
C ASN A 222 -7.96 25.48 2.77
N VAL A 223 -8.29 25.95 3.99
CA VAL A 223 -9.61 26.51 4.30
C VAL A 223 -9.98 27.71 3.42
N PRO A 224 -9.13 28.74 3.24
CA PRO A 224 -9.45 29.83 2.32
C PRO A 224 -9.37 29.44 0.84
N VAL A 225 -8.76 28.28 0.49
CA VAL A 225 -8.84 27.73 -0.88
C VAL A 225 -10.19 27.05 -1.09
N ARG A 226 -10.66 26.29 -0.10
CA ARG A 226 -11.94 25.60 -0.09
C ARG A 226 -12.40 25.44 1.36
N ILE A 227 -13.51 26.09 1.71
CA ILE A 227 -13.99 26.17 3.12
C ILE A 227 -14.16 24.79 3.76
N ILE A 228 -14.63 23.81 2.98
CA ILE A 228 -14.80 22.43 3.46
C ILE A 228 -13.49 21.81 3.98
N GLY A 229 -12.33 22.33 3.57
CA GLY A 229 -11.04 21.97 4.11
C GLY A 229 -10.93 22.08 5.63
N ILE A 230 -11.79 22.85 6.30
CA ILE A 230 -11.80 22.99 7.75
C ILE A 230 -12.01 21.65 8.46
N VAL A 231 -12.85 20.76 7.92
CA VAL A 231 -13.16 19.47 8.57
C VAL A 231 -11.99 18.48 8.50
N ALA A 232 -11.02 18.71 7.61
CA ALA A 232 -9.78 17.91 7.53
C ALA A 232 -8.93 17.97 8.81
N VAL A 233 -9.16 18.97 9.67
CA VAL A 233 -8.53 19.05 11.00
C VAL A 233 -8.87 17.84 11.87
N ILE A 234 -10.05 17.24 11.72
CA ILE A 234 -10.51 16.10 12.53
C ILE A 234 -9.63 14.85 12.33
N PRO A 235 -9.49 14.29 11.11
CA PRO A 235 -8.62 13.14 10.87
C PRO A 235 -7.14 13.45 11.10
N PHE A 236 -6.72 14.71 10.91
CA PHE A 236 -5.38 15.18 11.24
C PHE A 236 -5.06 15.08 12.74
N LEU A 237 -5.91 15.65 13.60
CA LEU A 237 -5.72 15.59 15.05
C LEU A 237 -5.82 14.15 15.56
N ALA A 238 -6.77 13.37 15.04
CA ALA A 238 -6.87 11.95 15.36
C ALA A 238 -5.56 11.21 15.04
N TYR A 239 -4.96 11.45 13.87
CA TYR A 239 -3.66 10.85 13.52
C TYR A 239 -2.57 11.21 14.52
N LEU A 240 -2.44 12.49 14.91
CA LEU A 240 -1.42 12.93 15.86
C LEU A 240 -1.60 12.31 17.26
N ILE A 241 -2.85 12.06 17.67
CA ILE A 241 -3.18 11.40 18.94
C ILE A 241 -2.84 9.91 18.90
N PHE A 242 -3.20 9.21 17.82
CA PHE A 242 -3.11 7.74 17.77
C PHE A 242 -1.82 7.20 17.13
N VAL A 243 -1.01 8.03 16.48
CA VAL A 243 0.22 7.58 15.82
C VAL A 243 1.21 6.98 16.83
N GLY A 244 1.40 5.66 16.74
CA GLY A 244 2.29 4.94 17.62
C GLY A 244 1.81 4.83 19.07
N ALA A 245 0.49 4.91 19.30
CA ALA A 245 -0.13 4.95 20.62
C ALA A 245 0.48 3.95 21.63
N ARG A 246 1.03 4.49 22.71
CA ARG A 246 1.55 3.79 23.89
C ARG A 246 1.09 4.53 25.14
N TRP A 247 -0.19 4.44 25.45
CA TRP A 247 -0.84 5.24 26.51
C TRP A 247 -0.16 5.13 27.88
N ARG A 248 0.45 3.98 28.19
CA ARG A 248 1.19 3.75 29.44
C ARG A 248 2.59 4.40 29.47
N ASP A 249 3.17 4.73 28.32
CA ASP A 249 4.50 5.32 28.16
C ASP A 249 4.44 6.85 28.35
N ARG A 250 5.21 7.37 29.32
CA ARG A 250 5.28 8.81 29.66
C ARG A 250 6.00 9.62 28.57
N ALA A 251 7.06 9.07 27.97
CA ALA A 251 7.84 9.73 26.92
C ALA A 251 7.03 9.85 25.61
N TRP A 252 6.26 8.81 25.30
CA TRP A 252 5.32 8.85 24.17
C TRP A 252 4.25 9.94 24.38
N ARG A 253 3.61 10.01 25.55
CA ARG A 253 2.60 11.05 25.86
C ARG A 253 3.16 12.46 25.72
N ARG A 254 4.37 12.73 26.23
CA ARG A 254 5.03 14.04 26.04
C ARG A 254 5.24 14.37 24.57
N THR A 255 5.70 13.40 23.78
CA THR A 255 5.92 13.57 22.34
C THR A 255 4.60 13.82 21.59
N MET A 256 3.53 13.11 21.97
CA MET A 256 2.18 13.30 21.43
C MET A 256 1.69 14.73 21.70
N ILE A 257 1.79 15.22 22.94
CA ILE A 257 1.37 16.59 23.30
C ILE A 257 2.15 17.63 22.51
N ILE A 258 3.47 17.49 22.37
CA ILE A 258 4.29 18.45 21.60
C ILE A 258 3.85 18.49 20.14
N ARG A 259 3.62 17.34 19.50
CA ARG A 259 3.15 17.26 18.11
C ARG A 259 1.75 17.86 17.95
N LEU A 260 0.86 17.55 18.88
CA LEU A 260 -0.51 18.04 18.87
C LEU A 260 -0.52 19.57 19.04
N ALA A 261 0.19 20.10 20.02
CA ALA A 261 0.32 21.54 20.25
C ALA A 261 0.94 22.24 19.02
N ALA A 262 2.01 21.68 18.46
CA ALA A 262 2.63 22.22 17.25
C ALA A 262 1.68 22.21 16.04
N GLY A 263 0.95 21.11 15.83
CA GLY A 263 -0.04 20.99 14.74
C GLY A 263 -1.22 21.94 14.89
N VAL A 264 -1.78 22.07 16.09
CA VAL A 264 -2.85 23.02 16.40
C VAL A 264 -2.34 24.46 16.23
N ALA A 265 -1.15 24.78 16.71
CA ALA A 265 -0.56 26.11 16.54
C ALA A 265 -0.37 26.45 15.06
N GLY A 266 0.15 25.53 14.25
CA GLY A 266 0.30 25.73 12.80
C GLY A 266 -1.03 26.01 12.10
N PHE A 267 -2.07 25.24 12.43
CA PHE A 267 -3.42 25.45 11.90
C PHE A 267 -4.02 26.80 12.34
N ALA A 268 -3.94 27.11 13.64
CA ALA A 268 -4.51 28.31 14.23
C ALA A 268 -3.82 29.59 13.76
N ILE A 269 -2.50 29.58 13.54
CA ILE A 269 -1.77 30.75 13.03
C ILE A 269 -2.26 31.13 11.63
N VAL A 270 -2.38 30.16 10.73
CA VAL A 270 -2.79 30.43 9.33
C VAL A 270 -4.27 30.82 9.26
N LEU A 271 -5.16 30.01 9.86
CA LEU A 271 -6.59 30.27 9.81
C LEU A 271 -6.98 31.51 10.62
N GLY A 272 -6.35 31.70 11.79
CA GLY A 272 -6.55 32.87 12.63
C GLY A 272 -6.05 34.16 11.98
N GLY A 273 -4.94 34.10 11.24
CA GLY A 273 -4.47 35.22 10.42
C GLY A 273 -5.50 35.60 9.35
N TYR A 274 -6.04 34.62 8.61
CA TYR A 274 -7.09 34.86 7.63
C TYR A 274 -8.37 35.44 8.27
N ALA A 275 -8.86 34.82 9.34
CA ALA A 275 -10.06 35.28 10.04
C ALA A 275 -9.91 36.69 10.64
N SER A 276 -8.68 37.06 11.03
CA SER A 276 -8.37 38.42 11.50
C SER A 276 -8.41 39.43 10.35
N ALA A 277 -7.90 39.06 9.17
CA ALA A 277 -8.02 39.89 7.96
C ALA A 277 -9.48 40.06 7.54
N TYR A 278 -10.27 38.99 7.58
CA TYR A 278 -11.71 39.04 7.32
C TYR A 278 -12.43 39.99 8.29
N ARG A 279 -12.10 39.92 9.58
CA ARG A 279 -12.65 40.83 10.60
C ARG A 279 -12.25 42.28 10.38
N ALA A 280 -11.01 42.54 9.98
CA ALA A 280 -10.54 43.89 9.71
C ALA A 280 -11.35 44.56 8.59
N VAL A 281 -11.84 43.78 7.62
CA VAL A 281 -12.66 44.27 6.51
C VAL A 281 -14.15 44.34 6.86
N THR A 282 -14.70 43.32 7.52
CA THR A 282 -16.16 43.16 7.73
C THR A 282 -16.67 43.56 9.11
N GLY A 283 -15.77 43.86 10.05
CA GLY A 283 -16.08 44.15 11.45
C GLY A 283 -16.40 42.92 12.31
N HIS A 284 -16.52 41.72 11.73
CA HIS A 284 -16.93 40.49 12.44
C HIS A 284 -16.02 39.31 12.07
N PHE A 285 -15.87 38.33 12.97
CA PHE A 285 -15.16 37.10 12.63
C PHE A 285 -15.99 36.23 11.69
N GLY A 286 -15.37 35.74 10.62
CA GLY A 286 -15.99 34.89 9.62
C GLY A 286 -14.96 34.33 8.65
N LEU A 287 -15.41 33.44 7.77
CA LEU A 287 -14.59 32.85 6.70
C LEU A 287 -15.11 33.19 5.30
N SER A 288 -16.43 33.38 5.17
CA SER A 288 -17.11 33.91 3.99
C SER A 288 -18.50 34.45 4.35
N SER A 289 -19.13 35.16 3.41
CA SER A 289 -20.50 35.67 3.56
C SER A 289 -21.60 34.63 3.30
N ALA A 290 -21.26 33.43 2.81
CA ALA A 290 -22.21 32.40 2.36
C ALA A 290 -22.94 31.62 3.50
N GLY A 291 -22.42 31.63 4.73
CA GLY A 291 -22.80 30.67 5.77
C GLY A 291 -24.28 30.65 6.17
N ASN A 292 -25.00 31.77 6.05
CA ASN A 292 -26.41 31.84 6.47
C ASN A 292 -27.40 31.35 5.42
N SER A 293 -27.07 31.44 4.13
CA SER A 293 -27.97 31.00 3.05
C SER A 293 -27.99 29.49 2.91
N VAL A 294 -26.85 28.84 3.09
CA VAL A 294 -26.68 27.39 3.01
C VAL A 294 -27.39 26.69 4.16
N LEU A 295 -27.25 27.22 5.38
CA LEU A 295 -27.94 26.71 6.56
C LEU A 295 -29.46 26.71 6.35
N TYR A 296 -29.97 27.80 5.74
CA TYR A 296 -31.37 27.87 5.36
C TYR A 296 -31.72 26.84 4.29
N GLY A 297 -30.94 26.72 3.20
CA GLY A 297 -31.24 25.77 2.13
C GLY A 297 -31.35 24.33 2.63
N ARG A 298 -30.42 23.91 3.50
CA ARG A 298 -30.45 22.57 4.11
C ARG A 298 -31.65 22.39 5.04
N ALA A 299 -32.01 23.41 5.81
CA ALA A 299 -33.18 23.37 6.67
C ALA A 299 -34.48 23.35 5.87
N ALA A 300 -34.57 24.17 4.81
CA ALA A 300 -35.71 24.26 3.92
C ALA A 300 -35.98 22.93 3.24
N GLU A 301 -34.96 22.20 2.80
CA GLU A 301 -35.13 20.88 2.20
C GLU A 301 -35.84 19.88 3.14
N ILE A 302 -35.61 19.92 4.44
CA ILE A 302 -36.14 18.92 5.40
C ILE A 302 -37.30 19.43 6.27
N ALA A 303 -37.54 20.74 6.33
CA ALA A 303 -38.48 21.35 7.27
C ALA A 303 -39.91 20.84 7.12
N ARG A 304 -40.44 20.17 8.14
CA ARG A 304 -41.89 19.94 8.31
C ARG A 304 -42.50 21.08 9.13
N CYS A 305 -42.92 22.14 8.44
CA CYS A 305 -43.31 23.40 9.08
C CYS A 305 -44.54 23.31 9.99
N ASP A 306 -45.41 22.34 9.76
CA ASP A 306 -46.56 21.99 10.61
C ASP A 306 -46.15 21.48 12.00
N GLN A 307 -44.91 20.98 12.14
CA GLN A 307 -44.37 20.40 13.38
C GLN A 307 -43.35 21.32 14.08
N LEU A 308 -43.24 22.57 13.63
CA LEU A 308 -42.24 23.51 14.15
C LEU A 308 -42.91 24.68 14.89
N PRO A 309 -42.35 25.13 16.02
CA PRO A 309 -42.82 26.33 16.70
C PRO A 309 -42.33 27.58 15.94
N LEU A 310 -43.00 27.91 14.83
CA LEU A 310 -42.68 29.06 13.99
C LEU A 310 -43.56 30.26 14.32
N ASP A 311 -42.95 31.43 14.47
CA ASP A 311 -43.69 32.68 14.53
C ASP A 311 -44.13 33.12 13.12
N ARG A 312 -44.94 34.19 13.04
CA ARG A 312 -45.46 34.71 11.76
C ARG A 312 -44.37 35.14 10.77
N TYR A 313 -43.16 35.44 11.25
CA TYR A 313 -42.05 35.88 10.40
C TYR A 313 -41.30 34.68 9.82
N LEU A 314 -41.00 33.69 10.65
CA LEU A 314 -40.35 32.44 10.25
C LEU A 314 -41.24 31.56 9.38
N GLN A 315 -42.56 31.61 9.58
CA GLN A 315 -43.52 30.84 8.77
C GLN A 315 -43.49 31.24 7.29
N GLN A 316 -43.08 32.48 6.97
CA GLN A 316 -42.90 32.94 5.58
C GLN A 316 -41.74 32.24 4.85
N LEU A 317 -40.81 31.62 5.59
CA LEU A 317 -39.64 30.92 5.05
C LEU A 317 -39.92 29.43 4.77
N CYS A 318 -41.12 28.95 5.07
CA CYS A 318 -41.53 27.58 4.79
C CYS A 318 -41.64 27.33 3.29
N PRO A 319 -40.98 26.28 2.76
CA PRO A 319 -41.21 25.82 1.39
C PRO A 319 -42.68 25.50 1.17
N LYS A 320 -43.17 25.80 -0.03
CA LYS A 320 -44.56 25.50 -0.42
C LYS A 320 -44.68 24.11 -1.02
N GLU A 321 -43.57 23.58 -1.50
CA GLU A 321 -43.47 22.28 -2.15
C GLU A 321 -43.55 21.15 -1.10
N PRO A 322 -44.26 20.03 -1.42
CA PRO A 322 -44.20 18.83 -0.60
C PRO A 322 -42.76 18.27 -0.55
N LEU A 323 -42.44 17.49 0.48
CA LEU A 323 -41.07 17.07 0.80
C LEU A 323 -40.33 16.38 -0.35
N ASP A 324 -41.05 15.63 -1.18
CA ASP A 324 -40.54 14.87 -2.32
C ASP A 324 -40.38 15.69 -3.60
N GLU A 325 -40.93 16.91 -3.67
CA GLU A 325 -40.85 17.80 -4.84
C GLU A 325 -39.98 19.04 -4.56
N ARG A 326 -39.25 19.06 -3.45
CA ARG A 326 -38.43 20.21 -3.05
C ARG A 326 -37.29 20.49 -4.02
N LEU A 327 -37.01 21.78 -4.20
CA LEU A 327 -36.06 22.29 -5.18
C LEU A 327 -34.58 21.99 -4.86
N GLY A 328 -34.31 21.41 -3.68
CA GLY A 328 -32.96 21.08 -3.19
C GLY A 328 -32.21 22.25 -2.55
N VAL A 329 -31.08 21.94 -1.93
CA VAL A 329 -30.32 22.89 -1.10
C VAL A 329 -29.80 24.09 -1.90
N ASP A 330 -29.14 23.84 -3.04
CA ASP A 330 -28.56 24.89 -3.90
C ASP A 330 -29.62 25.90 -4.33
N ALA A 331 -30.79 25.39 -4.75
CA ALA A 331 -31.89 26.23 -5.18
C ALA A 331 -32.39 27.11 -4.02
N TYR A 332 -32.69 26.55 -2.84
CA TYR A 332 -33.16 27.36 -1.70
C TYR A 332 -32.11 28.33 -1.16
N ALA A 333 -30.81 27.98 -1.25
CA ALA A 333 -29.72 28.86 -0.82
C ALA A 333 -29.60 30.11 -1.72
N HIS A 334 -29.81 29.95 -3.02
CA HIS A 334 -29.64 31.00 -4.02
C HIS A 334 -30.94 31.66 -4.49
N ASN A 335 -32.12 31.10 -4.15
CA ASN A 335 -33.41 31.65 -4.57
C ASN A 335 -33.68 33.00 -3.87
N PRO A 336 -33.95 34.08 -4.64
CA PRO A 336 -34.41 35.35 -4.11
C PRO A 336 -35.85 35.23 -3.61
N MET A 337 -36.03 34.70 -2.40
CA MET A 337 -37.33 34.75 -1.74
C MET A 337 -37.72 36.17 -1.36
N THR A 338 -38.96 36.53 -1.66
CA THR A 338 -39.60 37.76 -1.21
C THR A 338 -40.35 37.49 0.09
N VAL A 339 -39.89 38.10 1.19
CA VAL A 339 -40.60 38.07 2.47
C VAL A 339 -41.46 39.34 2.56
N LYS A 340 -42.73 39.19 2.97
CA LYS A 340 -43.69 40.31 3.01
C LYS A 340 -43.40 41.26 4.18
N GLU A 341 -43.01 40.70 5.32
CA GLU A 341 -42.72 41.46 6.54
C GLU A 341 -41.50 40.92 7.27
N LEU A 342 -40.63 41.81 7.73
CA LEU A 342 -39.50 41.50 8.60
C LEU A 342 -39.74 42.05 10.01
N PRO A 343 -39.32 41.35 11.07
CA PRO A 343 -39.31 41.92 12.41
C PRO A 343 -38.47 43.21 12.47
N PRO A 344 -38.89 44.24 13.22
CA PRO A 344 -38.16 45.51 13.33
C PRO A 344 -36.69 45.30 13.72
N GLY A 345 -35.76 45.92 12.97
CA GLY A 345 -34.32 45.83 13.23
C GLY A 345 -33.66 44.50 12.84
N THR A 346 -34.40 43.58 12.20
CA THR A 346 -33.84 42.29 11.74
C THR A 346 -33.62 42.26 10.23
N THR A 347 -32.61 41.51 9.82
CA THR A 347 -32.28 41.27 8.41
C THR A 347 -32.83 39.91 7.97
N LEU A 348 -33.16 39.76 6.68
CA LEU A 348 -33.54 38.47 6.10
C LEU A 348 -32.49 37.36 6.39
N ARG A 349 -31.21 37.75 6.43
CA ARG A 349 -30.09 36.86 6.79
C ARG A 349 -30.20 36.31 8.21
N GLN A 350 -30.58 37.14 9.18
CA GLN A 350 -30.80 36.69 10.56
C GLN A 350 -32.02 35.78 10.64
N LEU A 351 -33.12 36.14 9.97
CA LEU A 351 -34.35 35.35 9.94
C LEU A 351 -34.11 33.95 9.33
N ARG A 352 -33.37 33.85 8.23
CA ARG A 352 -32.92 32.58 7.62
C ARG A 352 -32.06 31.74 8.58
N SER A 353 -31.16 32.38 9.32
CA SER A 353 -30.31 31.72 10.32
C SER A 353 -31.14 31.17 11.49
N GLU A 354 -32.14 31.91 11.95
CA GLU A 354 -33.05 31.47 13.01
C GLU A 354 -33.94 30.32 12.55
N PHE A 355 -34.54 30.41 11.36
CA PHE A 355 -35.30 29.32 10.76
C PHE A 355 -34.47 28.02 10.72
N GLY A 356 -33.25 28.11 10.18
CA GLY A 356 -32.36 26.96 10.10
C GLY A 356 -32.04 26.35 11.47
N LYS A 357 -31.73 27.19 12.47
CA LYS A 357 -31.50 26.71 13.85
C LYS A 357 -32.73 26.06 14.46
N THR A 358 -33.93 26.59 14.19
CA THR A 358 -35.19 26.05 14.71
C THR A 358 -35.48 24.67 14.13
N VAL A 359 -35.32 24.50 12.81
CA VAL A 359 -35.47 23.20 12.14
C VAL A 359 -34.46 22.20 12.71
N LEU A 360 -33.17 22.56 12.78
CA LEU A 360 -32.12 21.66 13.26
C LEU A 360 -32.33 21.19 14.71
N ARG A 361 -32.91 22.03 15.57
CA ARG A 361 -33.20 21.67 16.97
C ARG A 361 -34.37 20.70 17.12
N HIS A 362 -35.41 20.85 16.30
CA HIS A 362 -36.65 20.09 16.43
C HIS A 362 -36.71 18.87 15.51
N GLN A 363 -35.93 18.85 14.43
CA GLN A 363 -35.92 17.78 13.42
C GLN A 363 -34.50 17.22 13.18
N PRO A 364 -33.74 16.82 14.22
CA PRO A 364 -32.35 16.37 14.06
C PRO A 364 -32.20 15.05 13.29
N LEU A 365 -33.18 14.14 13.40
CA LEU A 365 -33.16 12.87 12.68
C LEU A 365 -33.39 13.06 11.17
N ASP A 366 -34.24 14.01 10.79
CA ASP A 366 -34.48 14.35 9.38
C ASP A 366 -33.22 14.92 8.73
N LEU A 367 -32.46 15.74 9.47
CA LEU A 367 -31.16 16.20 9.02
C LEU A 367 -30.18 15.04 8.82
N VAL A 368 -30.01 14.18 9.83
CA VAL A 368 -29.04 13.07 9.77
C VAL A 368 -29.38 12.12 8.63
N THR A 369 -30.67 11.81 8.44
CA THR A 369 -31.11 10.94 7.34
C THR A 369 -30.93 11.59 5.97
N SER A 370 -31.19 12.90 5.83
CA SER A 370 -30.93 13.63 4.58
C SER A 370 -29.43 13.64 4.23
N VAL A 371 -28.58 13.99 5.19
CA VAL A 371 -27.11 14.00 5.00
C VAL A 371 -26.57 12.61 4.70
N LEU A 372 -27.10 11.56 5.34
CA LEU A 372 -26.71 10.19 5.05
C LEU A 372 -27.14 9.77 3.65
N ARG A 373 -28.34 10.16 3.20
CA ARG A 373 -28.80 9.91 1.83
C ARG A 373 -27.87 10.57 0.83
N ASP A 374 -27.55 11.85 1.01
CA ASP A 374 -26.60 12.58 0.17
C ASP A 374 -25.21 11.95 0.17
N PHE A 375 -24.73 11.51 1.32
CA PHE A 375 -23.45 10.80 1.42
C PHE A 375 -23.46 9.49 0.63
N LEU A 376 -24.55 8.72 0.69
CA LEU A 376 -24.66 7.41 0.04
C LEU A 376 -24.79 7.51 -1.49
N LYS A 377 -25.39 8.58 -2.03
CA LYS A 377 -25.43 8.85 -3.49
C LYS A 377 -24.02 8.79 -4.12
N GLY A 378 -23.00 9.25 -3.40
CA GLY A 378 -21.60 9.24 -3.86
C GLY A 378 -21.00 7.85 -4.09
N PHE A 379 -21.66 6.78 -3.62
CA PHE A 379 -21.20 5.40 -3.74
C PHE A 379 -22.04 4.56 -4.72
N GLU A 380 -22.90 5.19 -5.52
CA GLU A 380 -23.65 4.52 -6.58
C GLU A 380 -22.73 3.97 -7.67
N TRP A 381 -23.19 2.93 -8.38
CA TRP A 381 -22.41 2.30 -9.46
C TRP A 381 -22.24 3.25 -10.65
N SER A 382 -23.33 3.90 -11.04
CA SER A 382 -23.38 4.88 -12.12
C SER A 382 -23.64 6.27 -11.55
N ARG A 383 -23.14 7.31 -12.23
CA ARG A 383 -23.49 8.68 -11.88
C ARG A 383 -24.82 9.02 -12.54
N VAL A 384 -25.83 9.34 -11.74
CA VAL A 384 -27.18 9.67 -12.19
C VAL A 384 -27.62 11.03 -11.65
N ASP A 385 -28.63 11.60 -12.29
CA ASP A 385 -29.34 12.77 -11.78
C ASP A 385 -30.32 12.35 -10.68
N HIS A 386 -30.38 13.18 -9.64
CA HIS A 386 -31.32 13.05 -8.54
C HIS A 386 -32.11 14.36 -8.45
N LEU A 387 -33.41 14.26 -8.16
CA LEU A 387 -34.26 15.44 -8.03
C LEU A 387 -33.74 16.36 -6.91
N GLY A 388 -33.66 17.66 -7.18
CA GLY A 388 -33.15 18.67 -6.24
C GLY A 388 -31.62 18.81 -6.20
N ASP A 389 -30.87 17.86 -6.75
CA ASP A 389 -29.41 17.98 -6.81
C ASP A 389 -28.95 18.80 -8.02
N THR A 390 -27.71 19.29 -7.98
CA THR A 390 -27.13 19.98 -9.14
C THR A 390 -27.06 19.04 -10.35
N PRO A 391 -27.58 19.44 -11.54
CA PRO A 391 -27.62 18.56 -12.71
C PRO A 391 -26.25 17.99 -13.11
N LEU A 392 -26.19 16.68 -13.33
CA LEU A 392 -25.00 15.92 -13.72
C LEU A 392 -24.38 16.46 -15.01
N ALA A 393 -25.20 16.93 -15.94
CA ALA A 393 -24.76 17.51 -17.21
C ALA A 393 -23.78 18.67 -17.02
N ARG A 394 -23.84 19.42 -15.91
CA ARG A 394 -22.87 20.50 -15.61
C ARG A 394 -21.44 19.97 -15.47
N TRP A 395 -21.29 18.71 -15.06
CA TRP A 395 -20.01 18.05 -14.81
C TRP A 395 -19.61 17.09 -15.95
N GLN A 396 -20.34 17.11 -17.06
CA GLN A 396 -20.00 16.35 -18.26
C GLN A 396 -19.38 17.25 -19.33
N PHE A 397 -18.42 16.72 -20.09
CA PHE A 397 -17.82 17.38 -21.25
C PHE A 397 -18.89 17.80 -22.25
N GLN A 398 -18.91 19.05 -22.65
CA GLN A 398 -19.90 19.58 -23.60
C GLN A 398 -19.30 19.56 -25.02
N VAL A 399 -20.10 19.21 -26.02
CA VAL A 399 -19.61 19.21 -27.42
C VAL A 399 -19.36 20.62 -27.94
N ASP A 400 -20.07 21.60 -27.39
CA ASP A 400 -19.91 23.04 -27.62
C ASP A 400 -19.38 23.76 -26.38
N TYR A 401 -18.95 25.01 -26.54
CA TYR A 401 -18.45 25.79 -25.39
C TYR A 401 -19.58 26.08 -24.40
N PRO A 402 -19.46 25.70 -23.11
CA PRO A 402 -20.51 25.93 -22.13
C PRO A 402 -20.68 27.44 -21.87
N ARG A 403 -21.89 27.95 -22.10
CA ARG A 403 -22.28 29.33 -21.78
C ARG A 403 -23.36 29.31 -20.71
N TRP A 404 -23.17 30.07 -19.64
CA TRP A 404 -24.11 30.16 -18.52
C TRP A 404 -24.82 31.51 -18.55
N GLU A 405 -26.12 31.51 -18.28
CA GLU A 405 -26.92 32.73 -18.21
C GLU A 405 -26.31 33.74 -17.21
N ALA A 406 -26.37 35.03 -17.55
CA ALA A 406 -25.76 36.14 -16.78
C ALA A 406 -24.22 36.10 -16.62
N THR A 407 -23.50 35.34 -17.47
CA THR A 407 -22.02 35.33 -17.50
C THR A 407 -21.46 35.69 -18.87
N ASP A 408 -20.28 36.32 -18.92
CA ASP A 408 -19.64 36.78 -20.16
C ASP A 408 -18.28 36.11 -20.37
N ALA A 409 -18.31 34.85 -20.81
CA ALA A 409 -17.10 34.09 -21.10
C ALA A 409 -16.21 34.77 -22.14
N ASP A 410 -16.81 35.40 -23.15
CA ASP A 410 -16.06 35.96 -24.28
C ASP A 410 -15.22 37.17 -23.86
N SER A 411 -15.74 38.03 -22.99
CA SER A 411 -14.97 39.18 -22.47
C SER A 411 -13.84 38.73 -21.57
N TRP A 412 -14.07 37.74 -20.70
CA TRP A 412 -13.04 37.25 -19.79
C TRP A 412 -11.90 36.53 -20.51
N THR A 413 -12.20 35.69 -21.51
CA THR A 413 -11.14 35.04 -22.29
C THR A 413 -10.41 36.03 -23.18
N ARG A 414 -11.09 37.04 -23.75
CA ARG A 414 -10.42 38.12 -24.49
C ARG A 414 -9.50 38.92 -23.58
N TYR A 415 -9.91 39.19 -22.34
CA TYR A 415 -9.10 39.96 -21.39
C TYR A 415 -7.81 39.24 -20.96
N PHE A 416 -7.85 37.93 -20.72
CA PHE A 416 -6.70 37.16 -20.23
C PHE A 416 -5.87 36.47 -21.32
N ASP A 417 -6.49 36.12 -22.45
CA ASP A 417 -5.86 35.31 -23.50
C ASP A 417 -5.95 35.98 -24.89
N GLY A 418 -6.54 37.16 -25.01
CA GLY A 418 -6.61 37.92 -26.27
C GLY A 418 -7.53 37.31 -27.33
N ARG A 419 -8.35 36.31 -26.98
CA ARG A 419 -9.20 35.55 -27.91
C ARG A 419 -10.54 35.13 -27.30
N THR A 420 -11.53 34.92 -28.15
CA THR A 420 -12.81 34.31 -27.77
C THR A 420 -12.64 32.81 -27.51
N PRO A 421 -13.47 32.21 -26.64
CA PRO A 421 -13.39 30.78 -26.38
C PRO A 421 -13.85 29.99 -27.59
N TYR A 422 -13.27 28.81 -27.78
CA TYR A 422 -13.69 27.87 -28.81
C TYR A 422 -13.48 26.42 -28.36
N VAL A 423 -14.20 25.51 -29.02
CA VAL A 423 -14.10 24.06 -28.79
C VAL A 423 -13.70 23.35 -30.07
N ILE A 424 -12.77 22.41 -29.97
CA ILE A 424 -12.41 21.52 -31.08
C ILE A 424 -13.35 20.32 -31.06
N THR A 425 -14.43 20.39 -31.86
CA THR A 425 -15.55 19.42 -31.83
C THR A 425 -15.15 17.96 -31.91
N PRO A 426 -14.20 17.52 -32.77
CA PRO A 426 -13.78 16.12 -32.77
C PRO A 426 -13.18 15.64 -31.43
N LEU A 427 -12.42 16.52 -30.76
CA LEU A 427 -11.79 16.20 -29.48
C LEU A 427 -12.80 16.26 -28.32
N SER A 428 -13.70 17.26 -28.31
CA SER A 428 -14.75 17.34 -27.29
C SER A 428 -15.76 16.20 -27.39
N THR A 429 -16.11 15.79 -28.61
CA THR A 429 -16.97 14.61 -28.86
C THR A 429 -16.31 13.34 -28.36
N PHE A 430 -15.01 13.14 -28.63
CA PHE A 430 -14.26 12.02 -28.08
C PHE A 430 -14.30 12.02 -26.54
N LEU A 431 -14.05 13.17 -25.90
CA LEU A 431 -14.06 13.27 -24.43
C LEU A 431 -15.45 13.02 -23.83
N ARG A 432 -16.52 13.51 -24.48
CA ARG A 432 -17.91 13.25 -24.09
C ARG A 432 -18.25 11.76 -24.20
N THR A 433 -17.88 11.13 -25.31
CA THR A 433 -18.06 9.68 -25.54
C THR A 433 -17.27 8.86 -24.52
N TYR A 434 -16.01 9.24 -24.27
CA TYR A 434 -15.16 8.63 -23.24
C TYR A 434 -15.81 8.70 -21.86
N GLN A 435 -16.29 9.88 -21.47
CA GLN A 435 -16.86 10.08 -20.13
C GLN A 435 -18.20 9.37 -19.95
N VAL A 436 -19.11 9.49 -20.92
CA VAL A 436 -20.50 9.04 -20.78
C VAL A 436 -20.69 7.62 -21.32
N ASP A 437 -20.38 7.39 -22.60
CA ASP A 437 -20.72 6.13 -23.29
C ASP A 437 -19.77 4.99 -22.89
N PHE A 438 -18.48 5.28 -22.71
CA PHE A 438 -17.49 4.31 -22.25
C PHE A 438 -17.37 4.23 -20.72
N HIS A 439 -18.20 4.98 -19.97
CA HIS A 439 -18.10 5.10 -18.52
C HIS A 439 -16.66 5.36 -18.05
N GLY A 440 -15.98 6.32 -18.69
CA GLY A 440 -14.61 6.75 -18.39
C GLY A 440 -14.48 7.50 -17.07
N TYR A 441 -15.12 7.00 -16.01
CA TYR A 441 -15.10 7.50 -14.65
C TYR A 441 -15.04 6.32 -13.68
N THR A 442 -14.65 6.57 -12.43
CA THR A 442 -14.59 5.54 -11.40
C THR A 442 -15.97 5.34 -10.77
N PRO A 443 -16.54 4.12 -10.78
CA PRO A 443 -17.78 3.81 -10.06
C PRO A 443 -17.66 4.13 -8.57
N GLY A 444 -18.68 4.77 -7.99
CA GLY A 444 -18.73 5.10 -6.57
C GLY A 444 -18.64 3.86 -5.67
N THR A 445 -19.23 2.75 -6.10
CA THR A 445 -19.16 1.46 -5.39
C THR A 445 -17.72 0.98 -5.18
N LEU A 446 -16.84 1.14 -6.17
CA LEU A 446 -15.42 0.76 -6.06
C LEU A 446 -14.69 1.66 -5.06
N LEU A 447 -15.02 2.95 -5.03
CA LEU A 447 -14.51 3.89 -4.03
C LEU A 447 -15.02 3.52 -2.63
N GLY A 448 -16.27 3.09 -2.51
CA GLY A 448 -16.86 2.57 -1.27
C GLY A 448 -16.14 1.32 -0.76
N VAL A 449 -15.85 0.37 -1.64
CA VAL A 449 -15.04 -0.82 -1.31
C VAL A 449 -13.64 -0.40 -0.84
N ALA A 450 -12.99 0.56 -1.52
CA ALA A 450 -11.70 1.08 -1.08
C ALA A 450 -11.78 1.73 0.32
N GLY A 451 -12.85 2.47 0.60
CA GLY A 451 -13.15 3.01 1.93
C GLY A 451 -13.30 1.93 3.00
N LEU A 452 -14.07 0.88 2.73
CA LEU A 452 -14.28 -0.26 3.64
C LEU A 452 -12.98 -1.03 3.92
N VAL A 453 -12.15 -1.25 2.90
CA VAL A 453 -10.83 -1.88 3.06
C VAL A 453 -9.90 -0.98 3.88
N GLY A 454 -9.93 0.33 3.65
CA GLY A 454 -9.22 1.32 4.47
C GLY A 454 -9.64 1.25 5.94
N LEU A 455 -10.94 1.19 6.20
CA LEU A 455 -11.52 1.06 7.54
C LEU A 455 -11.10 -0.26 8.21
N ALA A 456 -11.13 -1.39 7.49
CA ALA A 456 -10.64 -2.67 8.01
C ALA A 456 -9.15 -2.60 8.43
N GLY A 457 -8.34 -1.81 7.71
CA GLY A 457 -6.95 -1.52 8.07
C GLY A 457 -6.78 -0.83 9.43
N VAL A 458 -7.75 0.00 9.85
CA VAL A 458 -7.75 0.69 11.15
C VAL A 458 -7.89 -0.29 12.31
N PHE A 459 -8.67 -1.36 12.13
CA PHE A 459 -8.96 -2.33 13.18
C PHE A 459 -7.95 -3.49 13.26
N ARG A 460 -7.08 -3.65 12.26
CA ARG A 460 -6.05 -4.71 12.25
C ARG A 460 -4.99 -4.49 13.33
N ARG A 461 -5.18 -5.10 14.50
CA ARG A 461 -4.15 -5.16 15.57
C ARG A 461 -3.02 -6.10 15.15
N ARG A 462 -1.76 -5.69 15.35
CA ARG A 462 -0.59 -6.56 15.22
C ARG A 462 0.20 -6.57 16.53
N PRO A 463 0.50 -7.74 17.12
CA PRO A 463 1.22 -7.85 18.39
C PRO A 463 2.67 -7.38 18.30
N THR A 464 3.34 -7.63 17.17
CA THR A 464 4.77 -7.36 16.98
C THR A 464 5.01 -6.85 15.56
N GLY A 465 5.13 -5.52 15.39
CA GLY A 465 5.49 -4.92 14.10
C GLY A 465 5.02 -3.48 13.89
N ARG A 466 5.51 -2.85 12.80
CA ARG A 466 5.12 -1.51 12.33
C ARG A 466 3.70 -1.50 11.76
N SER A 467 2.70 -1.54 12.63
CA SER A 467 1.27 -1.37 12.30
C SER A 467 1.03 -0.16 11.37
N LEU A 468 0.06 -0.26 10.44
CA LEU A 468 -0.38 0.82 9.55
C LEU A 468 -1.75 1.40 9.96
N ARG A 469 -2.19 1.17 11.21
CA ARG A 469 -3.52 1.56 11.69
C ARG A 469 -3.75 3.06 11.66
N ALA A 470 -2.80 3.84 12.20
CA ALA A 470 -2.93 5.30 12.24
C ALA A 470 -2.90 5.89 10.82
N GLU A 471 -2.07 5.33 9.94
CA GLU A 471 -2.00 5.72 8.53
C GLU A 471 -3.28 5.41 7.76
N SER A 472 -3.89 4.25 8.02
CA SER A 472 -5.20 3.88 7.48
C SER A 472 -6.28 4.83 8.01
N MET A 473 -6.25 5.14 9.31
CA MET A 473 -7.21 6.03 9.96
C MET A 473 -7.13 7.47 9.44
N LEU A 474 -5.92 7.99 9.21
CA LEU A 474 -5.71 9.31 8.62
C LEU A 474 -6.34 9.40 7.22
N THR A 475 -6.08 8.42 6.37
CA THR A 475 -6.48 8.46 4.95
C THR A 475 -7.96 8.15 4.76
N VAL A 476 -8.51 7.13 5.44
CA VAL A 476 -9.95 6.86 5.41
C VAL A 476 -10.74 7.96 6.12
N GLY A 477 -10.21 8.49 7.23
CA GLY A 477 -10.81 9.61 7.94
C GLY A 477 -10.83 10.88 7.10
N MET A 478 -9.76 11.17 6.36
CA MET A 478 -9.73 12.28 5.40
C MET A 478 -10.85 12.16 4.36
N ALA A 479 -10.98 10.99 3.74
CA ALA A 479 -12.04 10.73 2.77
C ALA A 479 -13.44 10.90 3.37
N LEU A 480 -13.75 10.15 4.44
CA LEU A 480 -15.10 10.10 5.00
C LEU A 480 -15.52 11.43 5.60
N VAL A 481 -14.62 12.16 6.26
CA VAL A 481 -14.93 13.46 6.87
C VAL A 481 -15.13 14.54 5.81
N LEU A 482 -14.32 14.57 4.74
CA LEU A 482 -14.52 15.53 3.65
C LEU A 482 -15.83 15.25 2.89
N LEU A 483 -16.07 14.00 2.50
CA LEU A 483 -17.28 13.61 1.78
C LEU A 483 -18.54 13.77 2.65
N GLY A 484 -18.46 13.40 3.93
CA GLY A 484 -19.54 13.61 4.90
C GLY A 484 -19.81 15.08 5.19
N GLY A 485 -18.76 15.90 5.28
CA GLY A 485 -18.91 17.34 5.42
C GLY A 485 -19.52 18.00 4.19
N ALA A 486 -19.14 17.55 2.99
CA ALA A 486 -19.75 17.98 1.74
C ALA A 486 -21.23 17.56 1.68
N ALA A 487 -21.55 16.31 2.03
CA ALA A 487 -22.94 15.85 2.16
C ALA A 487 -23.70 16.60 3.27
N GLY A 488 -23.03 17.17 4.26
CA GLY A 488 -23.65 18.08 5.23
C GLY A 488 -24.09 19.40 4.60
N PHE A 489 -23.38 19.85 3.56
CA PHE A 489 -23.71 21.02 2.75
C PHE A 489 -24.80 20.66 1.72
N GLU A 490 -24.47 19.86 0.71
CA GLU A 490 -25.37 19.34 -0.34
C GLU A 490 -24.68 18.21 -1.12
N PHE A 491 -25.45 17.40 -1.84
CA PHE A 491 -24.87 16.49 -2.81
C PHE A 491 -24.61 17.16 -4.15
N SER A 492 -23.38 17.01 -4.65
CA SER A 492 -23.02 17.29 -6.03
C SER A 492 -21.88 16.36 -6.45
N TRP A 493 -21.90 15.86 -7.68
CA TRP A 493 -20.83 14.99 -8.19
C TRP A 493 -19.46 15.67 -8.19
N ARG A 494 -19.42 17.01 -8.26
CA ARG A 494 -18.21 17.82 -8.05
C ARG A 494 -17.64 17.66 -6.64
N TYR A 495 -18.49 17.55 -5.63
CA TYR A 495 -18.07 17.45 -4.22
C TYR A 495 -17.56 16.06 -3.84
N GLN A 496 -17.76 15.07 -4.72
CA GLN A 496 -17.24 13.72 -4.55
C GLN A 496 -15.79 13.55 -5.04
N LEU A 497 -15.23 14.53 -5.76
CA LEU A 497 -13.89 14.46 -6.34
C LEU A 497 -12.76 14.19 -5.33
N PRO A 498 -12.76 14.71 -4.09
CA PRO A 498 -11.78 14.32 -3.08
C PRO A 498 -11.76 12.81 -2.80
N GLY A 499 -12.89 12.13 -3.02
CA GLY A 499 -13.02 10.68 -2.94
C GLY A 499 -12.09 9.94 -3.93
N LEU A 500 -11.81 10.51 -5.10
CA LEU A 500 -10.90 9.94 -6.11
C LEU A 500 -9.44 9.89 -5.64
N VAL A 501 -9.07 10.76 -4.70
CA VAL A 501 -7.72 10.81 -4.12
C VAL A 501 -7.67 9.95 -2.85
N PHE A 502 -8.55 10.23 -1.88
CA PHE A 502 -8.38 9.73 -0.53
C PHE A 502 -8.93 8.30 -0.33
N LEU A 503 -9.99 7.88 -1.03
CA LEU A 503 -10.55 6.53 -0.88
C LEU A 503 -9.62 5.45 -1.49
N PRO A 504 -9.10 5.57 -2.73
CA PRO A 504 -8.14 4.61 -3.27
C PRO A 504 -6.87 4.54 -2.43
N LEU A 505 -6.37 5.69 -1.97
CA LEU A 505 -5.20 5.75 -1.08
C LEU A 505 -5.47 5.00 0.24
N ALA A 506 -6.63 5.23 0.87
CA ALA A 506 -7.05 4.52 2.08
C ALA A 506 -7.17 3.01 1.85
N GLY A 507 -7.79 2.59 0.75
CA GLY A 507 -7.93 1.18 0.37
C GLY A 507 -6.60 0.48 0.19
N ALA A 508 -5.63 1.11 -0.49
CA ALA A 508 -4.30 0.52 -0.67
C ALA A 508 -3.54 0.37 0.65
N ILE A 509 -3.59 1.39 1.51
CA ILE A 509 -2.93 1.37 2.83
C ILE A 509 -3.59 0.32 3.72
N GLY A 510 -4.92 0.26 3.75
CA GLY A 510 -5.69 -0.74 4.49
C GLY A 510 -5.41 -2.16 4.01
N PHE A 511 -5.45 -2.39 2.70
CA PHE A 511 -5.10 -3.69 2.10
C PHE A 511 -3.67 -4.10 2.46
N THR A 512 -2.72 -3.17 2.42
CA THR A 512 -1.34 -3.41 2.82
C THR A 512 -1.25 -3.73 4.31
N ALA A 513 -2.00 -3.04 5.17
CA ALA A 513 -2.07 -3.34 6.60
C ALA A 513 -2.58 -4.76 6.86
N LEU A 514 -3.55 -5.21 6.08
CA LEU A 514 -4.17 -6.53 6.18
C LEU A 514 -3.26 -7.65 5.64
N THR A 515 -2.57 -7.43 4.51
CA THR A 515 -1.86 -8.48 3.76
C THR A 515 -0.35 -8.54 3.97
N ARG A 516 0.29 -7.46 4.43
CA ARG A 516 1.75 -7.39 4.57
C ARG A 516 2.28 -8.52 5.47
N ARG A 517 3.34 -9.21 5.02
CA ARG A 517 4.00 -10.26 5.82
C ARG A 517 4.56 -9.73 7.13
N GLU A 518 4.58 -10.59 8.15
CA GLU A 518 5.27 -10.30 9.41
C GLU A 518 6.79 -10.32 9.25
N ARG A 519 7.32 -11.16 8.35
CA ARG A 519 8.75 -11.24 7.99
C ARG A 519 8.97 -11.24 6.48
N GLY A 520 10.01 -10.55 6.02
CA GLY A 520 10.43 -10.55 4.62
C GLY A 520 11.04 -11.89 4.21
N PRO A 521 11.26 -12.16 2.91
CA PRO A 521 12.05 -13.32 2.50
C PRO A 521 13.45 -13.26 3.10
N MET A 522 14.00 -14.43 3.42
CA MET A 522 15.36 -14.60 3.92
C MET A 522 16.39 -14.21 2.85
N GLU A 523 17.53 -13.72 3.28
CA GLU A 523 18.68 -13.47 2.41
C GLU A 523 19.26 -14.79 1.88
N ALA A 524 20.09 -14.71 0.84
CA ALA A 524 20.73 -15.87 0.27
C ALA A 524 21.68 -16.50 1.31
N TYR A 525 21.69 -17.83 1.40
CA TYR A 525 22.59 -18.55 2.29
C TYR A 525 24.04 -18.55 1.72
N PRO A 526 25.08 -18.43 2.57
CA PRO A 526 25.00 -18.06 3.99
C PRO A 526 24.86 -16.53 4.15
N ASP A 527 24.00 -16.10 5.08
CA ASP A 527 23.94 -14.70 5.54
C ASP A 527 24.83 -14.45 6.78
N ASP A 528 24.91 -13.21 7.26
CA ASP A 528 25.75 -12.87 8.42
C ASP A 528 25.34 -13.64 9.69
N VAL A 529 24.04 -13.91 9.86
CA VAL A 529 23.50 -14.66 11.01
C VAL A 529 23.90 -16.13 10.91
N ASP A 530 23.84 -16.72 9.70
CA ASP A 530 24.32 -18.08 9.43
C ASP A 530 25.81 -18.20 9.80
N GLN A 531 26.65 -17.26 9.36
CA GLN A 531 28.09 -17.29 9.64
C GLN A 531 28.41 -17.16 11.12
N MET A 532 27.72 -16.28 11.85
CA MET A 532 27.89 -16.15 13.30
C MET A 532 27.47 -17.43 14.04
N ALA A 533 26.37 -18.05 13.63
CA ALA A 533 25.88 -19.28 14.25
C ALA A 533 26.82 -20.47 14.01
N VAL A 534 27.38 -20.58 12.79
CA VAL A 534 28.37 -21.61 12.45
C VAL A 534 29.66 -21.40 13.24
N ARG A 535 30.18 -20.17 13.35
CA ARG A 535 31.37 -19.89 14.16
C ARG A 535 31.17 -20.24 15.63
N GLY A 536 30.04 -19.84 16.22
CA GLY A 536 29.74 -20.17 17.61
C GLY A 536 29.58 -21.69 17.84
N PHE A 537 29.14 -22.43 16.82
CA PHE A 537 29.11 -23.89 16.84
C PHE A 537 30.52 -24.49 16.78
N GLU A 538 31.37 -23.98 15.88
CA GLU A 538 32.77 -24.39 15.72
C GLU A 538 33.61 -24.11 16.97
N ASP A 539 33.43 -22.95 17.60
CA ASP A 539 34.10 -22.59 18.84
C ASP A 539 33.76 -23.58 19.97
N LYS A 540 32.55 -24.14 19.97
CA LYS A 540 32.06 -25.05 21.01
C LYS A 540 32.40 -26.51 20.75
N TYR A 541 32.22 -26.99 19.52
CA TYR A 541 32.31 -28.41 19.18
C TYR A 541 33.50 -28.76 18.28
N GLY A 542 34.26 -27.78 17.79
CA GLY A 542 35.40 -27.98 16.90
C GLY A 542 35.02 -28.67 15.59
N ASP A 543 35.87 -29.60 15.15
CA ASP A 543 35.69 -30.36 13.90
C ASP A 543 34.89 -31.66 14.08
N VAL A 544 33.83 -31.61 14.90
CA VAL A 544 32.97 -32.77 15.12
C VAL A 544 32.37 -33.26 13.79
N VAL A 545 32.39 -34.58 13.59
CA VAL A 545 31.72 -35.26 12.48
C VAL A 545 30.44 -35.88 13.04
N PHE A 546 29.30 -35.60 12.41
CA PHE A 546 28.03 -36.18 12.80
C PHE A 546 27.91 -37.65 12.35
N GLY A 547 27.00 -38.38 12.99
CA GLY A 547 26.58 -39.70 12.53
C GLY A 547 25.88 -39.65 11.17
N ASP A 548 25.66 -40.83 10.59
CA ASP A 548 25.06 -40.98 9.26
C ASP A 548 23.67 -40.33 9.14
N LEU A 549 22.92 -40.29 10.23
CA LEU A 549 21.60 -39.67 10.33
C LEU A 549 21.61 -38.51 11.33
N VAL A 550 21.25 -37.31 10.88
CA VAL A 550 21.09 -36.14 11.74
C VAL A 550 19.62 -35.77 11.91
N VAL A 551 19.14 -35.71 13.15
CA VAL A 551 17.82 -35.16 13.48
C VAL A 551 17.96 -33.66 13.79
N VAL A 552 17.49 -32.83 12.87
CA VAL A 552 17.50 -31.37 12.96
C VAL A 552 16.21 -30.86 13.60
N ILE A 553 16.34 -30.15 14.71
CA ILE A 553 15.24 -29.55 15.46
C ILE A 553 15.39 -28.03 15.45
N ALA A 554 14.41 -27.31 14.91
CA ALA A 554 14.35 -25.86 15.03
C ALA A 554 13.62 -25.48 16.32
N ALA A 555 14.29 -24.72 17.19
CA ALA A 555 13.76 -24.31 18.49
C ALA A 555 13.78 -22.78 18.63
N TYR A 556 12.70 -22.22 19.20
CA TYR A 556 12.63 -20.80 19.58
C TYR A 556 11.74 -20.67 20.78
N ASN A 557 12.27 -20.28 21.94
CA ASN A 557 11.55 -20.23 23.21
C ASN A 557 10.74 -21.51 23.52
N GLU A 558 11.45 -22.63 23.71
CA GLU A 558 10.90 -23.97 23.98
C GLU A 558 11.51 -24.62 25.24
N GLU A 559 11.97 -23.80 26.21
CA GLU A 559 12.60 -24.29 27.46
C GLU A 559 11.79 -25.37 28.19
N ARG A 560 10.46 -25.30 28.12
CA ARG A 560 9.54 -26.20 28.85
C ARG A 560 9.26 -27.53 28.14
N GLY A 561 9.53 -27.60 26.84
CA GLY A 561 9.12 -28.72 25.99
C GLY A 561 10.29 -29.55 25.47
N ILE A 562 11.44 -28.90 25.22
CA ILE A 562 12.53 -29.52 24.47
C ILE A 562 13.17 -30.72 25.16
N ALA A 563 13.30 -30.69 26.49
CA ALA A 563 13.86 -31.80 27.29
C ALA A 563 13.15 -33.14 27.00
N ALA A 564 11.82 -33.16 27.10
CA ALA A 564 11.01 -34.36 26.88
C ALA A 564 11.09 -34.89 25.43
N VAL A 565 11.38 -34.03 24.46
CA VAL A 565 11.60 -34.43 23.05
C VAL A 565 12.97 -35.09 22.91
N LEU A 566 14.00 -34.51 23.52
CA LEU A 566 15.37 -35.01 23.46
C LEU A 566 15.54 -36.34 24.21
N ASP A 567 14.89 -36.51 25.36
CA ASP A 567 14.92 -37.75 26.14
C ASP A 567 14.36 -38.97 25.39
N ARG A 568 13.47 -38.73 24.41
CA ARG A 568 12.87 -39.77 23.57
C ARG A 568 13.64 -40.02 22.28
N MET A 569 14.73 -39.29 22.03
CA MET A 569 15.45 -39.41 20.77
C MET A 569 16.27 -40.71 20.76
N PRO A 570 16.08 -41.59 19.77
CA PRO A 570 16.89 -42.79 19.66
C PRO A 570 18.34 -42.43 19.31
N LYS A 571 19.29 -43.26 19.77
CA LYS A 571 20.71 -43.13 19.45
C LYS A 571 21.08 -43.81 18.13
N THR A 572 20.29 -44.79 17.70
CA THR A 572 20.52 -45.56 16.48
C THR A 572 19.22 -45.79 15.72
N CYS A 573 19.31 -45.92 14.39
CA CYS A 573 18.19 -46.30 13.52
C CYS A 573 18.51 -47.64 12.84
N PRO A 574 17.71 -48.70 13.04
CA PRO A 574 17.91 -49.97 12.35
C PRO A 574 17.88 -49.82 10.82
N THR A 575 18.70 -50.60 10.13
CA THR A 575 18.73 -50.66 8.66
C THR A 575 18.23 -52.03 8.14
N PRO A 576 17.69 -52.11 6.90
CA PRO A 576 17.10 -53.35 6.37
C PRO A 576 18.06 -54.54 6.26
N ASP A 577 19.36 -54.27 6.18
CA ASP A 577 20.46 -55.24 6.12
C ASP A 577 20.93 -55.75 7.50
N GLY A 578 20.22 -55.37 8.58
CA GLY A 578 20.53 -55.80 9.95
C GLY A 578 21.57 -54.94 10.67
N GLY A 579 22.02 -53.85 10.04
CA GLY A 579 22.86 -52.82 10.67
C GLY A 579 22.06 -51.76 11.42
N ALA A 580 22.76 -50.70 11.82
CA ALA A 580 22.14 -49.51 12.41
C ALA A 580 22.92 -48.25 12.02
N LEU A 581 22.21 -47.16 11.75
CA LEU A 581 22.79 -45.83 11.55
C LEU A 581 22.93 -45.12 12.88
N ASP A 582 24.08 -44.50 13.12
CA ASP A 582 24.27 -43.61 14.26
C ASP A 582 23.49 -42.31 14.08
N ILE A 583 22.79 -41.90 15.14
CA ILE A 583 21.96 -40.70 15.15
C ILE A 583 22.66 -39.59 15.93
N SER A 584 22.84 -38.45 15.27
CA SER A 584 23.20 -37.19 15.94
C SER A 584 21.98 -36.27 16.02
N THR A 585 21.76 -35.65 17.18
CA THR A 585 20.67 -34.69 17.37
C THR A 585 21.21 -33.28 17.33
N LEU A 586 20.73 -32.47 16.39
CA LEU A 586 21.13 -31.08 16.20
C LEU A 586 19.95 -30.15 16.48
N VAL A 587 20.06 -29.36 17.54
CA VAL A 587 19.09 -28.30 17.87
C VAL A 587 19.61 -26.96 17.37
N VAL A 588 18.87 -26.35 16.44
CA VAL A 588 19.14 -24.99 15.96
C VAL A 588 18.24 -24.01 16.73
N VAL A 589 18.84 -23.26 17.64
CA VAL A 589 18.17 -22.28 18.50
C VAL A 589 18.13 -20.93 17.79
N ASP A 590 16.94 -20.49 17.41
CA ASP A 590 16.72 -19.33 16.54
C ASP A 590 16.46 -18.06 17.34
N GLY A 591 17.50 -17.45 17.92
CA GLY A 591 17.40 -16.19 18.67
C GLY A 591 16.48 -16.26 19.89
N SER A 592 16.47 -17.40 20.60
CA SER A 592 15.72 -17.57 21.85
C SER A 592 16.20 -16.60 22.93
N THR A 593 15.30 -16.27 23.85
CA THR A 593 15.59 -15.41 25.01
C THR A 593 15.41 -16.15 26.34
N ASP A 594 15.17 -17.45 26.29
CA ASP A 594 14.92 -18.34 27.42
C ASP A 594 16.00 -19.44 27.49
N GLY A 595 15.91 -20.36 28.45
CA GLY A 595 16.93 -21.41 28.69
C GLY A 595 16.96 -22.54 27.65
N THR A 596 16.39 -22.36 26.45
CA THR A 596 16.27 -23.43 25.45
C THR A 596 17.62 -24.02 25.05
N ALA A 597 18.66 -23.20 24.90
CA ALA A 597 19.97 -23.65 24.42
C ALA A 597 20.70 -24.48 25.48
N GLU A 598 20.65 -24.03 26.73
CA GLU A 598 21.29 -24.68 27.87
C GLU A 598 20.65 -26.05 28.15
N ILE A 599 19.32 -26.12 28.11
CA ILE A 599 18.59 -27.38 28.32
C ILE A 599 18.87 -28.36 27.18
N ALA A 600 18.91 -27.90 25.93
CA ALA A 600 19.21 -28.79 24.80
C ALA A 600 20.61 -29.44 24.92
N ASP A 601 21.59 -28.66 25.37
CA ASP A 601 22.96 -29.13 25.56
C ASP A 601 23.08 -30.15 26.71
N GLN A 602 22.40 -29.88 27.83
CA GLN A 602 22.36 -30.79 28.99
C GLN A 602 21.75 -32.16 28.66
N HIS A 603 20.84 -32.21 27.70
CA HIS A 603 20.21 -33.44 27.22
C HIS A 603 20.98 -34.11 26.06
N GLY A 604 22.23 -33.71 25.82
CA GLY A 604 23.14 -34.40 24.90
C GLY A 604 22.93 -34.10 23.42
N ALA A 605 22.22 -33.02 23.07
CA ALA A 605 22.11 -32.55 21.70
C ALA A 605 23.26 -31.60 21.34
N TYR A 606 23.66 -31.60 20.07
CA TYR A 606 24.49 -30.53 19.51
C TYR A 606 23.65 -29.27 19.35
N VAL A 607 24.14 -28.13 19.84
CA VAL A 607 23.38 -26.87 19.86
C VAL A 607 24.02 -25.81 18.97
N CYS A 608 23.31 -25.37 17.94
CA CYS A 608 23.72 -24.24 17.09
C CYS A 608 22.83 -23.03 17.39
N VAL A 609 23.40 -21.92 17.85
CA VAL A 609 22.65 -20.73 18.28
C VAL A 609 22.75 -19.63 17.22
N ALA A 610 21.60 -19.28 16.62
CA ALA A 610 21.51 -18.09 15.78
C ALA A 610 21.22 -16.85 16.66
N PRO A 611 21.97 -15.75 16.53
CA PRO A 611 21.85 -14.59 17.42
C PRO A 611 20.55 -13.78 17.22
N VAL A 612 19.87 -13.94 16.08
CA VAL A 612 18.65 -13.22 15.74
C VAL A 612 17.61 -14.20 15.23
N ASN A 613 16.37 -14.10 15.73
CA ASN A 613 15.29 -14.94 15.29
C ASN A 613 14.91 -14.65 13.82
N ARG A 614 15.16 -15.60 12.92
CA ARG A 614 14.85 -15.52 11.48
C ARG A 614 13.59 -16.31 11.11
N GLY A 615 13.09 -17.15 11.99
CA GLY A 615 11.96 -18.05 11.80
C GLY A 615 12.38 -19.48 11.51
N GLN A 616 11.42 -20.41 11.64
CA GLN A 616 11.65 -21.84 11.50
C GLN A 616 12.34 -22.20 10.16
N GLY A 617 12.05 -21.46 9.08
CA GLY A 617 12.71 -21.65 7.79
C GLY A 617 14.22 -21.36 7.82
N GLY A 618 14.64 -20.33 8.55
CA GLY A 618 16.06 -19.97 8.70
C GLY A 618 16.81 -20.98 9.55
N ALA A 619 16.23 -21.38 10.67
CA ALA A 619 16.79 -22.40 11.56
C ALA A 619 16.97 -23.75 10.85
N LEU A 620 15.93 -24.22 10.15
CA LEU A 620 16.02 -25.48 9.39
C LEU A 620 17.01 -25.39 8.24
N ARG A 621 17.04 -24.27 7.50
CA ARG A 621 18.03 -24.06 6.42
C ARG A 621 19.45 -24.15 6.97
N LEU A 622 19.76 -23.43 8.05
CA LEU A 622 21.05 -23.51 8.73
C LEU A 622 21.38 -24.94 9.16
N GLY A 623 20.43 -25.63 9.79
CA GLY A 623 20.60 -27.02 10.22
C GLY A 623 20.86 -27.99 9.07
N TYR A 624 20.21 -27.82 7.91
CA TYR A 624 20.45 -28.66 6.73
C TYR A 624 21.87 -28.52 6.20
N HIS A 625 22.35 -27.29 6.11
CA HIS A 625 23.69 -27.01 5.63
C HIS A 625 24.74 -27.51 6.62
N LEU A 626 24.58 -27.22 7.91
CA LEU A 626 25.50 -27.67 8.95
C LEU A 626 25.57 -29.20 9.05
N ALA A 627 24.42 -29.88 9.02
CA ALA A 627 24.38 -31.35 9.04
C ALA A 627 25.11 -31.96 7.84
N ALA A 628 24.82 -31.47 6.62
CA ALA A 628 25.46 -31.96 5.40
C ALA A 628 26.96 -31.67 5.34
N GLU A 629 27.40 -30.50 5.83
CA GLU A 629 28.81 -30.10 5.84
C GLU A 629 29.63 -30.89 6.88
N ARG A 630 28.97 -31.42 7.92
CA ARG A 630 29.58 -32.26 8.97
C ARG A 630 29.36 -33.76 8.78
N GLY A 631 29.07 -34.20 7.55
CA GLY A 631 29.13 -35.60 7.15
C GLY A 631 27.81 -36.37 7.12
N ALA A 632 26.67 -35.73 7.43
CA ALA A 632 25.38 -36.42 7.43
C ALA A 632 25.01 -36.96 6.04
N THR A 633 24.62 -38.24 5.97
CA THR A 633 24.05 -38.86 4.76
C THR A 633 22.55 -38.60 4.66
N TYR A 634 21.87 -38.70 5.80
CA TYR A 634 20.43 -38.51 5.94
C TYR A 634 20.12 -37.40 6.96
N ILE A 635 19.07 -36.64 6.68
CA ILE A 635 18.58 -35.58 7.55
C ILE A 635 17.11 -35.85 7.84
N VAL A 636 16.77 -35.86 9.12
CA VAL A 636 15.39 -35.87 9.60
C VAL A 636 15.07 -34.55 10.25
N THR A 637 13.88 -34.02 10.04
CA THR A 637 13.39 -32.83 10.77
C THR A 637 12.29 -33.20 11.72
N THR A 638 12.27 -32.62 12.91
CA THR A 638 11.11 -32.67 13.83
C THR A 638 10.88 -31.32 14.51
N ASP A 639 9.72 -31.14 15.13
CA ASP A 639 9.37 -29.92 15.87
C ASP A 639 9.76 -30.08 17.37
N ALA A 640 10.22 -28.99 18.00
CA ALA A 640 10.66 -28.97 19.40
C ALA A 640 9.51 -29.06 20.44
N ASP A 641 8.25 -29.14 19.98
CA ASP A 641 7.06 -29.11 20.84
C ASP A 641 6.42 -30.48 21.09
N GLY A 642 7.07 -31.56 20.61
CA GLY A 642 6.70 -32.94 20.90
C GLY A 642 5.43 -33.43 20.20
N GLN A 643 4.97 -32.76 19.14
CA GLN A 643 3.76 -33.15 18.41
C GLN A 643 3.91 -34.43 17.57
N TYR A 644 5.13 -34.84 17.23
CA TYR A 644 5.37 -36.03 16.41
C TYR A 644 5.85 -37.20 17.26
N GLU A 645 5.38 -38.39 16.90
CA GLU A 645 5.74 -39.63 17.55
C GLU A 645 7.11 -40.11 17.04
N ILE A 646 8.18 -39.82 17.79
CA ILE A 646 9.57 -40.12 17.38
C ILE A 646 9.82 -41.63 17.24
N SER A 647 9.04 -42.47 17.93
CA SER A 647 9.12 -43.93 17.77
C SER A 647 8.80 -44.39 16.33
N GLU A 648 8.11 -43.57 15.53
CA GLU A 648 7.85 -43.86 14.11
C GLU A 648 9.03 -43.47 13.17
N LEU A 649 10.19 -43.06 13.70
CA LEU A 649 11.38 -42.69 12.92
C LEU A 649 11.81 -43.78 11.94
N GLY A 650 11.75 -45.06 12.35
CA GLY A 650 12.09 -46.18 11.47
C GLY A 650 11.18 -46.28 10.25
N ALA A 651 9.86 -46.07 10.44
CA ALA A 651 8.89 -46.07 9.34
C ALA A 651 9.11 -44.89 8.38
N LEU A 652 9.51 -43.73 8.91
CA LEU A 652 9.86 -42.56 8.11
C LEU A 652 11.15 -42.77 7.30
N MET A 653 12.14 -43.48 7.86
CA MET A 653 13.43 -43.75 7.21
C MET A 653 13.38 -44.89 6.20
N ALA A 654 12.53 -45.90 6.39
CA ALA A 654 12.51 -47.10 5.57
C ALA A 654 12.50 -46.84 4.04
N PRO A 655 11.69 -45.92 3.48
CA PRO A 655 11.71 -45.68 2.04
C PRO A 655 13.01 -45.07 1.50
N LEU A 656 13.79 -44.38 2.34
CA LEU A 656 15.10 -43.86 1.96
C LEU A 656 16.16 -44.97 1.97
N LEU A 657 16.10 -45.83 2.98
CA LEU A 657 17.04 -46.95 3.17
C LEU A 657 16.84 -48.04 2.11
N GLU A 658 15.60 -48.28 1.70
CA GLU A 658 15.22 -49.19 0.61
C GLU A 658 15.41 -48.55 -0.79
N ASP A 659 15.99 -47.36 -0.85
CA ASP A 659 16.18 -46.56 -2.07
C ASP A 659 14.91 -46.31 -2.91
N ARG A 660 13.72 -46.33 -2.29
CA ARG A 660 12.44 -46.03 -2.94
C ARG A 660 12.13 -44.55 -3.03
N ALA A 661 12.77 -43.73 -2.20
CA ALA A 661 12.58 -42.28 -2.14
C ALA A 661 13.90 -41.52 -1.99
N ASP A 662 13.88 -40.23 -2.31
CA ASP A 662 14.96 -39.28 -1.98
C ASP A 662 14.50 -38.26 -0.92
N PHE A 663 13.18 -38.15 -0.73
CA PHE A 663 12.52 -37.35 0.29
C PHE A 663 11.24 -38.05 0.77
N VAL A 664 11.06 -38.18 2.07
CA VAL A 664 9.90 -38.80 2.70
C VAL A 664 9.26 -37.78 3.66
N THR A 665 7.94 -37.63 3.57
CA THR A 665 7.18 -36.80 4.52
C THR A 665 6.11 -37.64 5.19
N GLY A 666 5.91 -37.41 6.49
CA GLY A 666 4.72 -37.92 7.13
C GLY A 666 3.44 -37.27 6.60
N SER A 667 2.33 -37.97 6.75
CA SER A 667 1.00 -37.44 6.48
C SER A 667 0.03 -37.82 7.58
N ARG A 668 -0.47 -36.80 8.30
CA ARG A 668 -1.54 -36.95 9.29
C ARG A 668 -2.88 -37.39 8.67
N ARG A 669 -3.00 -37.28 7.35
CA ARG A 669 -4.22 -37.65 6.60
C ARG A 669 -4.20 -39.09 6.13
N LEU A 670 -3.01 -39.69 6.02
CA LEU A 670 -2.85 -41.12 5.79
C LEU A 670 -2.74 -41.88 7.13
N GLY A 671 -2.14 -41.27 8.15
CA GLY A 671 -2.08 -41.78 9.52
C GLY A 671 -3.16 -41.19 10.43
N THR A 672 -2.77 -40.91 11.67
CA THR A 672 -3.66 -40.35 12.71
C THR A 672 -3.22 -38.93 13.06
N GLY A 673 -4.19 -38.07 13.37
CA GLY A 673 -3.90 -36.68 13.73
C GLY A 673 -4.94 -36.14 14.70
N GLU A 674 -4.50 -35.74 15.89
CA GLU A 674 -5.32 -35.00 16.84
C GLU A 674 -5.34 -33.51 16.47
N TYR A 675 -6.48 -32.84 16.62
CA TYR A 675 -6.62 -31.43 16.22
C TYR A 675 -7.53 -30.63 17.15
N ASP A 676 -7.20 -29.36 17.30
CA ASP A 676 -7.90 -28.34 18.09
C ASP A 676 -8.74 -27.38 17.22
N SER A 677 -8.58 -27.41 15.88
CA SER A 677 -9.15 -26.41 14.96
C SER A 677 -9.61 -26.98 13.62
N ASN A 678 -10.91 -26.86 13.35
CA ASN A 678 -11.54 -27.22 12.07
C ASN A 678 -10.97 -26.41 10.88
N VAL A 679 -10.61 -25.15 11.09
CA VAL A 679 -10.04 -24.27 10.05
C VAL A 679 -8.66 -24.76 9.62
N ARG A 680 -7.83 -25.20 10.58
CA ARG A 680 -6.51 -25.76 10.28
C ARG A 680 -6.63 -27.06 9.49
N TRP A 681 -7.57 -27.93 9.87
CA TRP A 681 -7.82 -29.19 9.17
C TRP A 681 -8.30 -28.98 7.73
N LEU A 682 -9.24 -28.05 7.52
CA LEU A 682 -9.67 -27.65 6.17
C LEU A 682 -8.50 -27.08 5.35
N GLY A 683 -7.65 -26.26 5.97
CA GLY A 683 -6.44 -25.71 5.34
C GLY A 683 -5.51 -26.80 4.80
N VAL A 684 -5.22 -27.84 5.59
CA VAL A 684 -4.40 -28.98 5.14
C VAL A 684 -4.98 -29.62 3.88
N ARG A 685 -6.30 -29.83 3.83
CA ARG A 685 -6.97 -30.41 2.66
C ARG A 685 -6.89 -29.50 1.43
N VAL A 686 -7.15 -28.21 1.59
CA VAL A 686 -7.10 -27.23 0.48
C VAL A 686 -5.70 -27.12 -0.09
N PHE A 687 -4.67 -27.02 0.75
CA PHE A 687 -3.29 -26.91 0.27
C PHE A 687 -2.75 -28.23 -0.29
N ALA A 688 -3.17 -29.38 0.22
CA ALA A 688 -2.86 -30.67 -0.39
C ALA A 688 -3.42 -30.79 -1.82
N VAL A 689 -4.67 -30.36 -2.04
CA VAL A 689 -5.27 -30.29 -3.39
C VAL A 689 -4.48 -29.33 -4.28
N LEU A 690 -4.14 -28.13 -3.79
CA LEU A 690 -3.34 -27.17 -4.55
C LEU A 690 -1.97 -27.74 -4.94
N ALA A 691 -1.23 -28.35 -4.01
CA ALA A 691 0.04 -29.00 -4.30
C ALA A 691 -0.12 -30.11 -5.34
N SER A 692 -1.19 -30.90 -5.22
CA SER A 692 -1.45 -32.00 -6.14
C SER A 692 -1.68 -31.52 -7.56
N ILE A 693 -2.45 -30.44 -7.72
CA ILE A 693 -2.70 -29.80 -9.02
C ILE A 693 -1.40 -29.22 -9.60
N LEU A 694 -0.65 -28.45 -8.80
CA LEU A 694 0.58 -27.79 -9.25
C LEU A 694 1.66 -28.81 -9.67
N THR A 695 1.82 -29.88 -8.91
CA THR A 695 2.89 -30.88 -9.12
C THR A 695 2.49 -32.03 -10.02
N ARG A 696 1.18 -32.24 -10.23
CA ARG A 696 0.60 -33.43 -10.88
C ARG A 696 0.95 -34.75 -10.17
N SER A 697 1.22 -34.69 -8.87
CA SER A 697 1.42 -35.86 -8.01
C SER A 697 0.41 -35.82 -6.88
N LYS A 698 -0.10 -36.98 -6.44
CA LYS A 698 -1.03 -37.03 -5.31
C LYS A 698 -0.27 -36.69 -4.01
N ILE A 699 -0.59 -35.55 -3.41
CA ILE A 699 -0.07 -35.09 -2.11
C ILE A 699 -1.22 -34.97 -1.13
N THR A 700 -1.05 -35.50 0.07
CA THR A 700 -2.08 -35.55 1.10
C THR A 700 -1.82 -34.57 2.23
N ASP A 701 -0.56 -34.26 2.58
CA ASP A 701 -0.22 -33.22 3.56
C ASP A 701 1.05 -32.43 3.16
N THR A 702 0.89 -31.12 2.95
CA THR A 702 2.01 -30.23 2.57
C THR A 702 2.72 -29.60 3.78
N SER A 703 2.21 -29.83 4.99
CA SER A 703 2.51 -29.06 6.19
C SER A 703 3.11 -29.87 7.34
N PHE A 704 3.21 -31.19 7.19
CA PHE A 704 3.75 -32.10 8.20
C PHE A 704 5.23 -31.84 8.44
N GLY A 705 5.65 -31.65 9.69
CA GLY A 705 7.02 -31.25 10.06
C GLY A 705 8.00 -32.40 10.20
N PHE A 706 7.52 -33.63 10.41
CA PHE A 706 8.36 -34.82 10.54
C PHE A 706 8.66 -35.43 9.15
N ARG A 707 9.91 -35.25 8.71
CA ARG A 707 10.36 -35.56 7.33
C ARG A 707 11.75 -36.14 7.36
N ALA A 708 12.03 -37.04 6.44
CA ALA A 708 13.37 -37.59 6.21
C ALA A 708 13.79 -37.30 4.78
N MET A 709 15.07 -36.99 4.56
CA MET A 709 15.60 -36.74 3.23
C MET A 709 17.09 -37.05 3.16
N ARG A 710 17.59 -37.31 1.95
CA ARG A 710 19.04 -37.34 1.71
C ARG A 710 19.62 -35.94 1.92
N ALA A 711 20.78 -35.82 2.56
CA ALA A 711 21.38 -34.52 2.89
C ALA A 711 21.63 -33.65 1.63
N GLU A 712 21.99 -34.29 0.51
CA GLU A 712 22.15 -33.63 -0.79
C GLU A 712 20.86 -32.96 -1.31
N VAL A 713 19.70 -33.56 -1.03
CA VAL A 713 18.39 -33.04 -1.45
C VAL A 713 18.03 -31.81 -0.62
N ALA A 714 18.26 -31.86 0.70
CA ALA A 714 18.02 -30.74 1.60
C ALA A 714 18.83 -29.50 1.19
N ARG A 715 20.13 -29.70 0.92
CA ARG A 715 21.07 -28.63 0.55
C ARG A 715 20.81 -28.06 -0.84
N GLY A 716 20.33 -28.88 -1.78
CA GLY A 716 20.10 -28.48 -3.17
C GLY A 716 18.95 -27.49 -3.35
N VAL A 717 18.03 -27.37 -2.38
CA VAL A 717 16.83 -26.53 -2.47
C VAL A 717 17.08 -25.11 -2.00
N VAL A 718 16.66 -24.14 -2.81
CA VAL A 718 16.69 -22.72 -2.43
C VAL A 718 15.51 -22.41 -1.51
N LEU A 719 15.79 -22.21 -0.23
CA LEU A 719 14.82 -21.82 0.79
C LEU A 719 14.94 -20.33 1.09
N THR A 720 13.84 -19.61 0.86
CA THR A 720 13.77 -18.14 1.00
C THR A 720 12.69 -17.71 1.99
N GLU A 721 11.86 -18.62 2.48
CA GLU A 721 10.72 -18.29 3.31
C GLU A 721 11.02 -18.52 4.81
N PRO A 722 10.97 -17.46 5.65
CA PRO A 722 11.22 -17.60 7.10
C PRO A 722 10.14 -18.43 7.82
N GLN A 723 8.95 -18.50 7.22
CA GLN A 723 7.78 -19.26 7.64
C GLN A 723 7.19 -19.94 6.39
N TYR A 724 6.42 -21.03 6.52
CA TYR A 724 5.86 -21.79 5.37
C TYR A 724 6.88 -22.64 4.60
N GLN A 725 8.10 -22.75 5.13
CA GLN A 725 9.22 -23.54 4.63
C GLN A 725 8.85 -25.00 4.32
N ALA A 726 7.86 -25.55 5.02
CA ALA A 726 7.31 -26.89 4.76
C ALA A 726 6.92 -27.07 3.29
N SER A 727 6.08 -26.16 2.79
CA SER A 727 5.59 -26.17 1.42
C SER A 727 6.66 -25.75 0.41
N GLU A 728 7.53 -24.80 0.79
CA GLU A 728 8.64 -24.37 -0.08
C GLU A 728 9.62 -25.52 -0.31
N LEU A 729 9.97 -26.28 0.73
CA LEU A 729 10.86 -27.42 0.65
C LEU A 729 10.24 -28.54 -0.20
N LEU A 730 9.00 -28.96 0.10
CA LEU A 730 8.31 -30.02 -0.65
C LEU A 730 8.23 -29.70 -2.15
N LEU A 731 7.78 -28.50 -2.51
CA LEU A 731 7.73 -28.11 -3.92
C LEU A 731 9.13 -27.90 -4.50
N GLY A 732 10.09 -27.43 -3.72
CA GLY A 732 11.48 -27.27 -4.11
C GLY A 732 12.16 -28.59 -4.50
N VAL A 733 11.95 -29.66 -3.73
CA VAL A 733 12.51 -31.00 -4.01
C VAL A 733 11.82 -31.64 -5.20
N MET A 734 10.49 -31.56 -5.30
CA MET A 734 9.72 -32.07 -6.43
C MET A 734 10.07 -31.33 -7.74
N GLY A 735 10.29 -30.02 -7.64
CA GLY A 735 10.70 -29.17 -8.76
C GLY A 735 12.07 -29.56 -9.32
N ARG A 736 12.93 -30.20 -8.52
CA ARG A 736 14.23 -30.75 -8.94
C ARG A 736 14.19 -32.20 -9.40
N GLY A 737 13.03 -32.86 -9.27
CA GLY A 737 12.81 -34.23 -9.71
C GLY A 737 13.07 -35.31 -8.65
N ALA A 738 13.20 -34.93 -7.37
CA ALA A 738 13.36 -35.91 -6.29
C ALA A 738 12.14 -36.85 -6.19
N ARG A 739 12.38 -38.12 -5.85
CA ARG A 739 11.30 -39.08 -5.58
C ARG A 739 10.74 -38.82 -4.18
N VAL A 740 9.47 -38.44 -4.14
CA VAL A 740 8.76 -38.08 -2.90
C VAL A 740 7.77 -39.17 -2.53
N VAL A 741 7.82 -39.65 -1.28
CA VAL A 741 6.88 -40.62 -0.71
C VAL A 741 6.22 -40.03 0.55
N GLU A 742 4.92 -40.26 0.71
CA GLU A 742 4.19 -39.95 1.94
C GLU A 742 4.01 -41.24 2.76
N VAL A 743 4.27 -41.18 4.05
CA VAL A 743 4.04 -42.29 4.99
C VAL A 743 2.96 -41.92 6.01
N PRO A 744 2.09 -42.86 6.41
CA PRO A 744 1.10 -42.62 7.46
C PRO A 744 1.80 -42.47 8.81
N LEU A 745 1.75 -41.28 9.41
CA LEU A 745 2.38 -40.99 10.70
C LEU A 745 1.42 -40.27 11.65
N THR A 746 1.71 -40.36 12.93
CA THR A 746 0.90 -39.85 14.03
C THR A 746 1.31 -38.42 14.39
N MET A 747 0.32 -37.52 14.50
CA MET A 747 0.52 -36.18 15.08
C MET A 747 -0.40 -35.95 16.27
N ARG A 748 0.18 -35.71 17.44
CA ARG A 748 -0.52 -35.47 18.71
C ARG A 748 -0.77 -33.99 18.97
N LEU A 749 -1.66 -33.71 19.92
CA LEU A 749 -1.81 -32.37 20.49
C LEU A 749 -0.49 -31.91 21.12
N ARG A 750 -0.29 -30.58 21.15
CA ARG A 750 0.93 -29.99 21.70
C ARG A 750 0.94 -30.18 23.22
N ASN A 751 2.05 -30.67 23.78
CA ASN A 751 2.15 -30.94 25.22
C ASN A 751 2.16 -29.65 26.06
N ASN A 752 2.73 -28.53 25.56
CA ASN A 752 2.82 -27.25 26.25
C ASN A 752 3.01 -26.04 25.30
N GLY A 753 2.45 -24.87 25.65
CA GLY A 753 2.67 -23.58 24.96
C GLY A 753 1.63 -23.21 23.89
N ALA A 754 1.57 -21.91 23.53
CA ALA A 754 0.64 -21.40 22.51
C ALA A 754 1.20 -21.59 21.08
N SER A 755 0.33 -21.91 20.11
CA SER A 755 0.72 -22.03 18.69
C SER A 755 1.32 -20.71 18.18
N LYS A 756 2.55 -20.80 17.68
CA LYS A 756 3.26 -19.70 16.98
C LYS A 756 2.86 -19.61 15.49
N LYS A 757 1.99 -20.50 14.99
CA LYS A 757 1.42 -20.52 13.63
C LYS A 757 0.02 -19.89 13.65
N GLY A 758 -0.22 -18.88 12.81
CA GLY A 758 -1.42 -18.03 12.87
C GLY A 758 -2.68 -18.71 12.31
N GLY A 759 -3.82 -18.57 13.00
CA GLY A 759 -5.12 -19.13 12.60
C GLY A 759 -5.95 -18.26 11.64
N SER A 760 -5.36 -17.25 10.98
CA SER A 760 -6.11 -16.30 10.16
C SER A 760 -6.15 -16.67 8.68
N ILE A 761 -7.18 -16.20 7.95
CA ILE A 761 -7.29 -16.32 6.48
C ILE A 761 -6.03 -15.79 5.77
N THR A 762 -5.38 -14.77 6.33
CA THR A 762 -4.13 -14.21 5.80
C THR A 762 -2.95 -15.20 5.89
N TYR A 763 -2.92 -16.09 6.88
CA TYR A 763 -1.92 -17.16 6.96
C TYR A 763 -2.11 -18.14 5.80
N GLY A 764 -3.36 -18.58 5.56
CA GLY A 764 -3.69 -19.44 4.43
C GLY A 764 -3.38 -18.83 3.08
N ALA A 765 -3.73 -17.55 2.86
CA ALA A 765 -3.41 -16.85 1.61
C ALA A 765 -1.89 -16.75 1.38
N ASN A 766 -1.10 -16.50 2.43
CA ASN A 766 0.36 -16.48 2.32
C ASN A 766 0.93 -17.88 2.04
N TYR A 767 0.38 -18.93 2.66
CA TYR A 767 0.75 -20.32 2.41
C TYR A 767 0.54 -20.69 0.93
N GLY A 768 -0.68 -20.46 0.41
CA GLY A 768 -1.00 -20.71 -1.01
C GLY A 768 -0.14 -19.86 -1.95
N ARG A 769 0.15 -18.61 -1.61
CA ARG A 769 1.07 -17.77 -2.38
C ARG A 769 2.47 -18.36 -2.45
N VAL A 770 3.04 -18.79 -1.31
CA VAL A 770 4.37 -19.43 -1.26
C VAL A 770 4.39 -20.62 -2.21
N MET A 771 3.38 -21.48 -2.15
CA MET A 771 3.27 -22.64 -3.03
C MET A 771 3.29 -22.26 -4.51
N ILE A 772 2.46 -21.29 -4.92
CA ILE A 772 2.39 -20.84 -6.31
C ILE A 772 3.72 -20.19 -6.74
N THR A 773 4.31 -19.35 -5.89
CA THR A 773 5.58 -18.67 -6.23
C THR A 773 6.75 -19.64 -6.32
N THR A 774 6.82 -20.63 -5.42
CA THR A 774 7.83 -21.69 -5.49
C THR A 774 7.60 -22.55 -6.72
N TRP A 775 6.37 -22.92 -7.03
CA TRP A 775 6.06 -23.66 -8.25
C TRP A 775 6.47 -22.89 -9.52
N LEU A 776 6.12 -21.61 -9.63
CA LEU A 776 6.55 -20.76 -10.76
C LEU A 776 8.08 -20.70 -10.87
N ARG A 777 8.78 -20.50 -9.75
CA ARG A 777 10.24 -20.46 -9.68
C ARG A 777 10.84 -21.77 -10.18
N GLU A 778 10.41 -22.89 -9.64
CA GLU A 778 11.06 -24.19 -9.87
C GLU A 778 10.63 -24.86 -11.20
N TRP A 779 9.40 -24.65 -11.67
CA TRP A 779 8.87 -25.27 -12.90
C TRP A 779 8.94 -24.39 -14.14
N VAL A 780 8.63 -23.09 -14.01
CA VAL A 780 8.45 -22.18 -15.15
C VAL A 780 9.73 -21.39 -15.44
N VAL A 781 10.33 -20.79 -14.42
CA VAL A 781 11.47 -19.87 -14.58
C VAL A 781 12.81 -20.61 -14.70
N SER A 782 13.01 -21.67 -13.92
CA SER A 782 14.30 -22.36 -13.82
C SER A 782 14.54 -23.40 -14.94
N GLY A 783 15.20 -22.96 -16.02
CA GLY A 783 15.72 -23.85 -17.08
C GLY A 783 16.59 -25.01 -16.58
N PRO A 784 17.54 -24.82 -15.64
CA PRO A 784 18.37 -25.90 -15.08
C PRO A 784 17.55 -27.00 -14.38
N ASN A 785 16.51 -26.64 -13.64
CA ASN A 785 15.64 -27.60 -12.97
C ASN A 785 14.86 -28.47 -13.96
N ARG A 786 14.49 -27.91 -15.12
CA ARG A 786 13.88 -28.69 -16.20
C ARG A 786 14.83 -29.79 -16.71
N ARG A 787 16.13 -29.53 -16.74
CA ARG A 787 17.16 -30.53 -17.08
C ARG A 787 17.32 -31.57 -15.96
N LEU A 788 17.35 -31.14 -14.70
CA LEU A 788 17.41 -32.05 -13.54
C LEU A 788 16.22 -33.01 -13.50
N ARG A 789 14.99 -32.53 -13.75
CA ARG A 789 13.79 -33.40 -13.83
C ARG A 789 13.85 -34.42 -14.95
N ARG A 790 14.52 -34.11 -16.07
CA ARG A 790 14.76 -35.10 -17.14
C ARG A 790 15.80 -36.13 -16.71
N LEU A 791 16.93 -35.67 -16.15
CA LEU A 791 17.98 -36.54 -15.64
C LEU A 791 17.48 -37.50 -14.57
N ALA A 792 16.64 -37.04 -13.64
CA ALA A 792 16.03 -37.87 -12.60
C ALA A 792 15.26 -39.08 -13.18
N ARG A 793 14.72 -38.97 -14.40
CA ARG A 793 13.99 -40.05 -15.08
C ARG A 793 14.89 -40.96 -15.89
N THR A 794 15.99 -40.44 -16.44
CA THR A 794 16.84 -41.16 -17.40
C THR A 794 18.09 -41.77 -16.76
N ASP A 795 18.63 -41.13 -15.72
CA ASP A 795 19.89 -41.51 -15.05
C ASP A 795 19.90 -41.01 -13.59
N PRO A 796 19.30 -41.77 -12.65
CA PRO A 796 19.17 -41.36 -11.24
C PRO A 796 20.52 -41.17 -10.54
N GLN A 797 21.53 -41.97 -10.86
CA GLN A 797 22.88 -41.88 -10.29
C GLN A 797 23.56 -40.56 -10.69
N ARG A 798 23.48 -40.19 -11.97
CA ARG A 798 23.99 -38.90 -12.45
C ARG A 798 23.17 -37.73 -11.94
N TRP A 799 21.85 -37.90 -11.74
CA TRP A 799 21.01 -36.89 -11.12
C TRP A 799 21.52 -36.52 -9.72
N ARG A 800 21.80 -37.50 -8.85
CA ARG A 800 22.34 -37.28 -7.49
C ARG A 800 23.64 -36.47 -7.50
N LYS A 801 24.61 -36.88 -8.32
CA LYS A 801 25.88 -36.15 -8.50
C LYS A 801 25.67 -34.72 -9.03
N THR A 802 24.70 -34.54 -9.94
CA THR A 802 24.43 -33.23 -10.54
C THR A 802 23.68 -32.30 -9.59
N SER A 803 22.77 -32.81 -8.77
CA SER A 803 22.05 -32.02 -7.76
C SER A 803 23.01 -31.40 -6.74
N LEU A 804 24.08 -32.12 -6.36
CA LEU A 804 25.16 -31.61 -5.49
C LEU A 804 25.90 -30.41 -6.11
N SER A 805 26.27 -30.49 -7.39
CA SER A 805 27.07 -29.46 -8.07
C SER A 805 26.32 -28.17 -8.41
N SER A 806 24.99 -28.23 -8.43
CA SER A 806 24.14 -27.12 -8.92
C SER A 806 24.15 -25.87 -8.02
N ASN A 807 24.69 -25.98 -6.81
CA ASN A 807 24.84 -24.86 -5.88
C ASN A 807 26.09 -23.98 -6.10
N VAL A 808 27.05 -24.37 -6.96
CA VAL A 808 28.28 -23.58 -7.15
C VAL A 808 28.13 -22.46 -8.20
N ASN A 809 27.04 -22.44 -8.98
CA ASN A 809 26.91 -21.55 -10.15
C ASN A 809 26.05 -20.28 -9.99
N LEU A 810 25.72 -19.86 -8.76
CA LEU A 810 25.11 -18.54 -8.52
C LEU A 810 26.12 -17.38 -8.42
N LYS A 811 27.44 -17.66 -8.44
CA LYS A 811 28.50 -16.63 -8.39
C LYS A 811 28.77 -15.90 -9.72
N LYS A 812 28.15 -16.24 -10.85
CA LYS A 812 28.60 -15.77 -12.18
C LYS A 812 27.69 -14.81 -12.96
N LYS A 813 26.72 -14.13 -12.33
CA LYS A 813 25.94 -13.07 -13.02
C LYS A 813 25.65 -11.84 -12.15
N THR A 814 26.66 -11.29 -11.51
CA THR A 814 26.63 -9.89 -11.04
C THR A 814 28.05 -9.36 -10.88
N THR A 815 28.61 -8.79 -11.95
CA THR A 815 29.46 -7.57 -11.96
C THR A 815 29.98 -7.28 -13.37
N PRO A 816 30.26 -6.01 -13.72
CA PRO A 816 29.68 -4.74 -13.25
C PRO A 816 28.47 -4.29 -14.09
#